data_AF-A0A1W0A3M5-F1
#
_entry.id   AF-A0A1W0A3M5-F1
#
_cell.length_a   1.000
_cell.length_b   1.000
_cell.length_c   1.000
_cell.angle_alpha   90.00
_cell.angle_beta   90.00
_cell.angle_gamma   90.00
#
_symmetry.space_group_name_H-M   'P 1'
#
loop_
_entity.id
_entity.type
_entity.pdbx_description
1 polymer ?
#
loop_
_entity_poly.entity_id
_entity_poly.type
_entity_poly.pdbx_seq_one_letter_code
_entity_poly.pdbx_strand_id
1 'polypeptide(L)'
;MHSLQSLLNPDVGGEGSGVSDRKRRHDRAKARYLEEVSYLQEKSRELQVQLDTLESSKKRKADKPLSVWEGFARRQALERQEAQLENGKLKSMLTQQILIIRNLEGVLTQRPQLIAWPTLTVNDLTVTRFPIKIQERKQAFDRLMESEFGCLDEIYRKFGLSDTLDTWKQVVVRIDEATSDIVLDVSFSLIVNVSYDIMAKAMTTIYIPKELINVPNGSANVLELIDDLSVYIQRKYTLQSLPEIHAHFACRAKNMEDRVLCVLASVMDDDAYPYPSHVLRSREHIYSSAEHLNENQSRWKMVRRVHIPASANGQIDLPIGSLVELLLHLYSDNVEILMSRMQDVLRAIANVPLSAVLVEPAGDLIQLNQATRIYYLSSMHHPTVSLRSLLNPEPMPMAPLKASSSSSPTKAPSDRKLRHDRAKARYNDEMAYLTRKRVELTEQIERLEKSKRLKTSKSVWEGFARRQAMERQESMIENSKLKNMLTQQLAILKDLQGVLAERPILVNWPLMPGIEGPMAYLAKDPHMRQTQFLELMDAQASQLNDIFKKHGLLDTVDTWKQIVVRNDGNHVVLEISLSMVVNAPFKLLGKALERVTSCREPRQLDNGYIEPIEIFDSTSQLFRRVTTLPGIPDIVAEFATKCYSYPKQVAFVMNSMFDDEISPDLKSALRSREIMYITSEYWTETKSRCKMYRKVYVPAFHIPGTPPSPSSDNGSPIGTLIEMLLTCYSDNIEAFVRAIYREFQPLLGADNIPESLIENTSGLITFNESAS
;
A
#
# COMPACT_ATOMS: atom_id res chain seq x y z
N MET A 1 76.29 0.84 11.51
CA MET A 1 77.15 2.03 11.55
C MET A 1 76.58 3.03 12.55
N HIS A 2 77.45 3.53 13.41
CA HIS A 2 77.35 4.66 14.35
C HIS A 2 76.41 4.62 15.57
N SER A 3 77.11 4.45 16.70
CA SER A 3 76.85 4.69 18.12
C SER A 3 76.72 6.19 18.47
N LEU A 4 76.13 6.49 19.64
CA LEU A 4 76.68 7.28 20.78
C LEU A 4 75.50 7.83 21.62
N GLN A 5 75.29 7.35 22.85
CA GLN A 5 75.88 7.82 24.12
C GLN A 5 75.18 9.03 24.76
N SER A 6 75.05 8.93 26.10
CA SER A 6 74.59 9.93 27.07
C SER A 6 73.06 9.99 27.21
N LEU A 7 72.44 9.80 28.38
CA LEU A 7 72.83 10.13 29.76
C LEU A 7 72.15 9.14 30.74
N LEU A 8 72.96 8.52 31.61
CA LEU A 8 72.53 7.87 32.85
C LEU A 8 73.15 8.63 34.02
N ASN A 9 72.32 8.86 35.04
CA ASN A 9 72.57 9.30 36.43
C ASN A 9 72.69 10.82 36.69
N PRO A 10 72.01 11.31 37.75
CA PRO A 10 72.58 11.17 39.09
C PRO A 10 71.67 10.50 40.13
N ASP A 11 72.36 10.01 41.14
CA ASP A 11 71.89 9.46 42.39
C ASP A 11 71.62 10.58 43.43
N VAL A 12 70.93 10.20 44.51
CA VAL A 12 70.74 10.90 45.80
C VAL A 12 69.59 11.93 45.93
N GLY A 13 68.55 11.50 46.67
CA GLY A 13 68.00 12.26 47.80
C GLY A 13 66.61 12.86 47.62
N GLY A 14 65.65 12.39 48.42
CA GLY A 14 64.45 13.16 48.78
C GLY A 14 63.12 12.53 48.40
N GLU A 15 62.53 11.86 49.40
CA GLU A 15 61.10 11.54 49.59
C GLU A 15 60.12 12.07 48.51
N GLY A 16 59.65 11.16 47.63
CA GLY A 16 58.61 11.45 46.64
C GLY A 16 58.22 10.25 45.76
N SER A 17 58.29 9.02 46.32
CA SER A 17 58.40 7.79 45.52
C SER A 17 57.10 7.23 44.93
N GLY A 18 55.91 7.81 45.16
CA GLY A 18 54.65 7.20 44.71
C GLY A 18 54.15 7.64 43.32
N VAL A 19 54.34 8.93 42.97
CA VAL A 19 53.67 9.55 41.81
C VAL A 19 54.53 9.50 40.54
N SER A 20 55.86 9.63 40.69
CA SER A 20 56.82 9.59 39.57
C SER A 20 56.87 8.22 38.88
N ASP A 21 56.72 7.15 39.66
CA ASP A 21 56.85 5.79 39.14
C ASP A 21 55.60 5.34 38.35
N ARG A 22 54.42 5.87 38.72
CA ARG A 22 53.16 5.64 38.00
C ARG A 22 53.17 6.32 36.62
N LYS A 23 53.73 7.54 36.54
CA LYS A 23 53.92 8.26 35.27
C LYS A 23 54.93 7.53 34.37
N ARG A 24 56.06 7.07 34.92
CA ARG A 24 57.04 6.27 34.18
C ARG A 24 56.50 4.91 33.71
N ARG A 25 55.57 4.29 34.43
CA ARG A 25 54.87 3.07 33.98
C ARG A 25 53.86 3.35 32.87
N HIS A 26 53.10 4.45 32.99
CA HIS A 26 52.18 4.89 31.95
C HIS A 26 52.92 5.26 30.64
N ASP A 27 54.04 5.97 30.73
CA ASP A 27 54.83 6.34 29.56
C ASP A 27 55.49 5.12 28.90
N ARG A 28 55.91 4.12 29.69
CA ARG A 28 56.37 2.83 29.17
C ARG A 28 55.25 2.01 28.52
N ALA A 29 54.04 2.03 29.08
CA ALA A 29 52.88 1.37 28.48
C ALA A 29 52.45 2.06 27.18
N LYS A 30 52.48 3.40 27.15
CA LYS A 30 52.19 4.19 25.94
C LYS A 30 53.24 3.97 24.85
N ALA A 31 54.51 3.85 25.21
CA ALA A 31 55.57 3.51 24.27
C ALA A 31 55.37 2.11 23.66
N ARG A 32 55.04 1.10 24.48
CA ARG A 32 54.71 -0.25 24.00
C ARG A 32 53.49 -0.25 23.08
N TYR A 33 52.45 0.48 23.43
CA TYR A 33 51.25 0.63 22.60
C TYR A 33 51.57 1.28 21.24
N LEU A 34 52.40 2.32 21.23
CA LEU A 34 52.83 2.97 19.98
C LEU A 34 53.70 2.05 19.11
N GLU A 35 54.57 1.25 19.73
CA GLU A 35 55.38 0.24 19.05
C GLU A 35 54.52 -0.88 18.48
N GLU A 36 53.51 -1.33 19.21
CA GLU A 36 52.56 -2.37 18.78
C GLU A 36 51.66 -1.87 17.65
N VAL A 37 51.17 -0.63 17.71
CA VAL A 37 50.43 0.01 16.61
C VAL A 37 51.33 0.17 15.38
N SER A 38 52.59 0.57 15.55
CA SER A 38 53.55 0.66 14.45
C SER A 38 53.82 -0.70 13.82
N TYR A 39 53.99 -1.75 14.63
CA TYR A 39 54.16 -3.13 14.17
C TYR A 39 52.93 -3.63 13.41
N LEU A 40 51.72 -3.36 13.91
CA LEU A 40 50.47 -3.75 13.25
C LEU A 40 50.25 -2.99 11.93
N GLN A 41 50.64 -1.71 11.86
CA GLN A 41 50.61 -0.93 10.62
C GLN A 41 51.63 -1.46 9.59
N GLU A 42 52.84 -1.79 10.03
CA GLU A 42 53.87 -2.43 9.19
C GLU A 42 53.38 -3.79 8.67
N LYS A 43 52.76 -4.60 9.54
CA LYS A 43 52.22 -5.92 9.19
C LYS A 43 51.02 -5.81 8.25
N SER A 44 50.14 -4.83 8.46
CA SER A 44 49.03 -4.53 7.57
C SER A 44 49.54 -4.12 6.18
N ARG A 45 50.56 -3.26 6.12
CA ARG A 45 51.22 -2.87 4.88
C ARG A 45 51.88 -4.07 4.18
N GLU A 46 52.55 -4.94 4.93
CA GLU A 46 53.15 -6.16 4.41
C GLU A 46 52.10 -7.12 3.84
N LEU A 47 51.00 -7.35 4.56
CA LEU A 47 49.89 -8.16 4.10
C LEU A 47 49.20 -7.55 2.88
N GLN A 48 49.05 -6.23 2.83
CA GLN A 48 48.52 -5.52 1.66
C GLN A 48 49.43 -5.72 0.44
N VAL A 49 50.75 -5.60 0.62
CA VAL A 49 51.72 -5.90 -0.44
C VAL A 49 51.64 -7.36 -0.87
N GLN A 50 51.51 -8.32 0.06
CA GLN A 50 51.34 -9.74 -0.28
C GLN A 50 50.04 -9.99 -1.07
N LEU A 51 48.96 -9.30 -0.72
CA LEU A 51 47.67 -9.36 -1.42
C LEU A 51 47.81 -8.79 -2.83
N ASP A 52 48.44 -7.62 -2.98
CA ASP A 52 48.72 -6.99 -4.27
C ASP A 52 49.64 -7.86 -5.15
N THR A 53 50.60 -8.57 -4.54
CA THR A 53 51.53 -9.48 -5.22
C THR A 53 50.80 -10.75 -5.67
N LEU A 54 49.92 -11.30 -4.83
CA LEU A 54 49.09 -12.45 -5.16
C LEU A 54 48.08 -12.11 -6.25
N GLU A 55 47.44 -10.94 -6.20
CA GLU A 55 46.56 -10.42 -7.25
C GLU A 55 47.33 -10.21 -8.56
N SER A 56 48.52 -9.62 -8.50
CA SER A 56 49.39 -9.45 -9.66
C SER A 56 49.85 -10.80 -10.24
N SER A 57 50.09 -11.81 -9.39
CA SER A 57 50.44 -13.17 -9.83
C SER A 57 49.26 -13.91 -10.46
N LYS A 58 48.04 -13.70 -9.95
CA LYS A 58 46.78 -14.20 -10.50
C LYS A 58 46.48 -13.56 -11.85
N LYS A 59 46.78 -12.26 -12.00
CA LYS A 59 46.67 -11.51 -13.26
C LYS A 59 47.70 -12.00 -14.30
N ARG A 60 48.95 -12.24 -13.90
CA ARG A 60 50.01 -12.81 -14.79
C ARG A 60 49.73 -14.26 -15.22
N LYS A 61 49.11 -15.09 -14.37
CA LYS A 61 48.65 -16.44 -14.75
C LYS A 61 47.43 -16.43 -15.69
N ALA A 62 46.74 -15.30 -15.84
CA ALA A 62 45.59 -15.15 -16.73
C ALA A 62 45.95 -14.74 -18.17
N ASP A 63 47.18 -14.28 -18.44
CA ASP A 63 47.61 -13.72 -19.74
C ASP A 63 48.14 -14.73 -20.77
N LYS A 64 48.03 -16.04 -20.52
CA LYS A 64 48.24 -17.07 -21.55
C LYS A 64 47.06 -18.05 -21.62
N PRO A 65 45.98 -17.72 -22.35
CA PRO A 65 44.91 -18.68 -22.61
C PRO A 65 45.42 -19.79 -23.54
N LEU A 66 45.21 -21.05 -23.17
CA LEU A 66 45.57 -22.23 -23.99
C LEU A 66 44.64 -22.38 -25.22
N SER A 67 43.56 -21.60 -25.30
CA SER A 67 42.64 -21.52 -26.44
C SER A 67 41.98 -20.15 -26.51
N VAL A 68 41.83 -19.61 -27.73
CA VAL A 68 41.12 -18.35 -28.02
C VAL A 68 39.71 -18.32 -27.40
N TRP A 69 39.05 -19.48 -27.32
CA TRP A 69 37.71 -19.63 -26.74
C TRP A 69 37.67 -19.54 -25.21
N GLU A 70 38.75 -19.90 -24.52
CA GLU A 70 38.87 -19.70 -23.07
C GLU A 70 38.93 -18.21 -22.73
N GLY A 71 39.67 -17.43 -23.53
CA GLY A 71 39.72 -15.97 -23.41
C GLY A 71 38.38 -15.29 -23.75
N PHE A 72 37.58 -15.87 -24.65
CA PHE A 72 36.21 -15.38 -24.92
C PHE A 72 35.23 -15.74 -23.79
N ALA A 73 35.25 -16.97 -23.28
CA ALA A 73 34.40 -17.38 -22.16
C ALA A 73 34.69 -16.57 -20.90
N ARG A 74 35.96 -16.35 -20.54
CA ARG A 74 36.31 -15.54 -19.36
C ARG A 74 35.87 -14.08 -19.48
N ARG A 75 36.06 -13.46 -20.66
CA ARG A 75 35.58 -12.10 -20.92
C ARG A 75 34.06 -12.00 -20.86
N GLN A 76 33.36 -12.96 -21.47
CA GLN A 76 31.89 -12.95 -21.46
C GLN A 76 31.29 -13.28 -20.09
N ALA A 77 31.95 -14.09 -19.27
CA ALA A 77 31.55 -14.32 -17.88
C ALA A 77 31.66 -13.04 -17.04
N LEU A 78 32.76 -12.29 -17.19
CA LEU A 78 32.98 -11.00 -16.51
C LEU A 78 31.94 -9.96 -16.97
N GLU A 79 31.78 -9.84 -18.28
CA GLU A 79 30.80 -8.95 -18.92
C GLU A 79 29.33 -9.30 -18.56
N ARG A 80 29.03 -10.58 -18.29
CA ARG A 80 27.73 -11.03 -17.77
C ARG A 80 27.57 -10.65 -16.29
N GLN A 81 28.61 -10.83 -15.49
CA GLN A 81 28.60 -10.45 -14.07
C GLN A 81 28.38 -8.94 -13.92
N GLU A 82 29.05 -8.12 -14.73
CA GLU A 82 28.84 -6.67 -14.77
C GLU A 82 27.41 -6.31 -15.16
N ALA A 83 26.84 -6.95 -16.20
CA ALA A 83 25.45 -6.73 -16.60
C ALA A 83 24.45 -7.16 -15.50
N GLN A 84 24.74 -8.23 -14.76
CA GLN A 84 23.91 -8.71 -13.64
C GLN A 84 23.99 -7.79 -12.41
N LEU A 85 25.17 -7.24 -12.11
CA LEU A 85 25.34 -6.24 -11.06
C LEU A 85 24.62 -4.94 -11.43
N GLU A 86 24.68 -4.53 -12.70
CA GLU A 86 23.92 -3.38 -13.21
C GLU A 86 22.41 -3.62 -13.11
N ASN A 87 21.92 -4.81 -13.49
CA ASN A 87 20.52 -5.23 -13.32
C ASN A 87 20.09 -5.14 -11.85
N GLY A 88 20.92 -5.64 -10.94
CA GLY A 88 20.67 -5.55 -9.49
C GLY A 88 20.59 -4.10 -9.01
N LYS A 89 21.50 -3.24 -9.47
CA LYS A 89 21.50 -1.82 -9.16
C LYS A 89 20.28 -1.09 -9.73
N LEU A 90 19.90 -1.36 -10.98
CA LEU A 90 18.73 -0.76 -11.63
C LEU A 90 17.43 -1.22 -10.98
N LYS A 91 17.32 -2.50 -10.59
CA LYS A 91 16.17 -3.01 -9.81
C LYS A 91 16.10 -2.35 -8.44
N SER A 92 17.23 -2.17 -7.76
CA SER A 92 17.29 -1.44 -6.50
C SER A 92 16.84 0.02 -6.66
N MET A 93 17.32 0.72 -7.69
CA MET A 93 16.92 2.10 -7.99
C MET A 93 15.44 2.21 -8.36
N LEU A 94 14.92 1.27 -9.15
CA LEU A 94 13.50 1.19 -9.50
C LEU A 94 12.64 0.94 -8.26
N THR A 95 13.08 0.05 -7.36
CA THR A 95 12.39 -0.23 -6.09
C THR A 95 12.39 1.02 -5.20
N GLN A 96 13.50 1.75 -5.13
CA GLN A 96 13.58 3.02 -4.41
C GLN A 96 12.69 4.10 -5.02
N GLN A 97 12.62 4.21 -6.35
CA GLN A 97 11.74 5.18 -7.01
C GLN A 97 10.27 4.85 -6.85
N ILE A 98 9.90 3.57 -6.92
CA ILE A 98 8.53 3.11 -6.61
C ILE A 98 8.19 3.41 -5.14
N LEU A 99 9.13 3.25 -4.22
CA LEU A 99 8.95 3.63 -2.82
C LEU A 99 8.70 5.14 -2.67
N ILE A 100 9.44 5.99 -3.40
CA ILE A 100 9.23 7.44 -3.39
C ILE A 100 7.87 7.80 -3.99
N ILE A 101 7.49 7.21 -5.13
CA ILE A 101 6.19 7.44 -5.77
C ILE A 101 5.05 7.00 -4.85
N ARG A 102 5.18 5.85 -4.18
CA ARG A 102 4.18 5.37 -3.21
C ARG A 102 4.12 6.21 -1.94
N ASN A 103 5.25 6.72 -1.47
CA ASN A 103 5.25 7.67 -0.35
C ASN A 103 4.59 9.00 -0.76
N LEU A 104 4.81 9.47 -1.99
CA LEU A 104 4.14 10.66 -2.53
C LEU A 104 2.65 10.42 -2.75
N GLU A 105 2.24 9.26 -3.27
CA GLU A 105 0.85 8.82 -3.32
C GLU A 105 0.24 8.80 -1.92
N GLY A 106 0.94 8.23 -0.93
CA GLY A 106 0.53 8.21 0.48
C GLY A 106 0.28 9.61 1.05
N VAL A 107 1.22 10.54 0.83
CA VAL A 107 1.07 11.96 1.22
C VAL A 107 -0.09 12.65 0.48
N LEU A 108 -0.30 12.32 -0.79
CA LEU A 108 -1.39 12.88 -1.60
C LEU A 108 -2.76 12.29 -1.22
N THR A 109 -2.83 11.02 -0.80
CA THR A 109 -4.05 10.37 -0.29
C THR A 109 -4.38 10.77 1.15
N GLN A 110 -3.40 11.26 1.93
CA GLN A 110 -3.60 11.74 3.30
C GLN A 110 -4.04 13.22 3.40
N ARG A 111 -4.14 13.95 2.28
CA ARG A 111 -4.65 15.33 2.26
C ARG A 111 -6.09 15.57 2.78
N PRO A 112 -7.04 14.60 2.85
CA PRO A 112 -8.30 14.83 3.55
C PRO A 112 -8.10 15.15 5.05
N GLN A 113 -6.99 14.71 5.64
CA GLN A 113 -6.71 14.84 7.07
C GLN A 113 -5.77 16.02 7.41
N LEU A 114 -5.26 16.75 6.41
CA LEU A 114 -4.39 17.91 6.64
C LEU A 114 -5.15 19.23 6.83
N ILE A 115 -6.46 19.27 6.54
CA ILE A 115 -7.30 20.49 6.67
C ILE A 115 -8.15 20.50 7.95
N ALA A 116 -8.34 19.35 8.60
CA ALA A 116 -8.82 19.30 9.97
C ALA A 116 -7.71 18.72 10.83
N TRP A 117 -6.85 19.59 11.37
CA TRP A 117 -6.14 19.23 12.59
C TRP A 117 -7.21 18.95 13.64
N PRO A 118 -7.40 17.70 14.11
CA PRO A 118 -8.12 17.52 15.35
C PRO A 118 -7.18 18.10 16.39
N THR A 119 -7.50 19.30 16.86
CA THR A 119 -7.21 19.61 18.25
C THR A 119 -7.87 18.48 19.01
N LEU A 120 -7.10 17.50 19.48
CA LEU A 120 -7.52 16.29 20.21
C LEU A 120 -8.97 16.44 20.66
N THR A 121 -9.92 16.03 19.82
CA THR A 121 -11.33 16.14 20.16
C THR A 121 -11.51 15.17 21.30
N VAL A 122 -11.95 15.72 22.43
CA VAL A 122 -12.07 15.14 23.77
C VAL A 122 -13.02 13.91 23.85
N ASN A 123 -13.38 13.28 22.72
CA ASN A 123 -14.38 12.22 22.64
C ASN A 123 -13.91 10.98 21.84
N ASP A 124 -12.66 10.55 21.98
CA ASP A 124 -12.36 9.12 21.75
C ASP A 124 -12.75 8.35 23.02
N LEU A 125 -13.82 7.56 22.95
CA LEU A 125 -14.30 6.68 24.02
C LEU A 125 -13.28 5.59 24.45
N THR A 126 -12.09 5.58 23.87
CA THR A 126 -10.99 4.62 24.07
C THR A 126 -9.75 5.21 24.76
N VAL A 127 -9.72 6.53 25.02
CA VAL A 127 -8.60 7.18 25.71
C VAL A 127 -8.82 7.10 27.23
N THR A 128 -8.11 6.19 27.90
CA THR A 128 -8.16 6.06 29.35
C THR A 128 -7.64 7.33 30.03
N ARG A 129 -8.53 8.02 30.76
CA ARG A 129 -8.23 9.22 31.53
C ARG A 129 -8.27 8.95 33.03
N PHE A 130 -7.25 9.40 33.75
CA PHE A 130 -7.23 9.37 35.21
C PHE A 130 -7.59 10.73 35.82
N PRO A 131 -8.66 10.80 36.63
CA PRO A 131 -9.08 12.04 37.29
C PRO A 131 -8.17 12.39 38.47
N ILE A 132 -8.25 13.65 38.91
CA ILE A 132 -7.45 14.18 40.03
C ILE A 132 -7.87 13.63 41.41
N LYS A 133 -9.14 13.20 41.56
CA LYS A 133 -9.67 12.73 42.83
C LYS A 133 -9.30 11.27 43.08
N ILE A 134 -8.72 10.99 44.25
CA ILE A 134 -8.16 9.69 44.64
C ILE A 134 -9.17 8.53 44.49
N GLN A 135 -10.41 8.69 44.96
CA GLN A 135 -11.42 7.62 44.87
C GLN A 135 -11.84 7.32 43.42
N GLU A 136 -12.09 8.35 42.62
CA GLU A 136 -12.48 8.21 41.21
C GLU A 136 -11.30 7.65 40.39
N ARG A 137 -10.06 8.03 40.74
CA ARG A 137 -8.83 7.53 40.15
C ARG A 137 -8.64 6.04 40.43
N LYS A 138 -8.82 5.60 41.67
CA LYS A 138 -8.78 4.16 42.02
C LYS A 138 -9.84 3.37 41.26
N GLN A 139 -11.06 3.89 41.13
CA GLN A 139 -12.12 3.25 40.34
C GLN A 139 -11.78 3.20 38.84
N ALA A 140 -11.14 4.24 38.29
CA ALA A 140 -10.67 4.23 36.90
C ALA A 140 -9.57 3.19 36.70
N PHE A 141 -8.63 3.08 37.64
CA PHE A 141 -7.59 2.06 37.66
C PHE A 141 -8.19 0.65 37.70
N ASP A 142 -9.13 0.40 38.61
CA ASP A 142 -9.76 -0.91 38.76
C ASP A 142 -10.52 -1.33 37.50
N ARG A 143 -11.30 -0.42 36.90
CA ARG A 143 -12.02 -0.67 35.64
C ARG A 143 -11.07 -0.96 34.47
N LEU A 144 -9.97 -0.21 34.37
CA LEU A 144 -8.94 -0.44 33.36
C LEU A 144 -8.37 -1.86 33.53
N MET A 145 -7.89 -2.19 34.73
CA MET A 145 -7.28 -3.50 34.97
C MET A 145 -8.27 -4.65 34.73
N GLU A 146 -9.54 -4.51 35.13
CA GLU A 146 -10.56 -5.52 34.88
C GLU A 146 -10.78 -5.77 33.39
N SER A 147 -10.86 -4.70 32.58
CA SER A 147 -10.95 -4.79 31.13
C SER A 147 -9.72 -5.48 30.51
N GLU A 148 -8.52 -5.09 30.94
CA GLU A 148 -7.26 -5.59 30.38
C GLU A 148 -7.00 -7.07 30.76
N PHE A 149 -7.38 -7.49 31.98
CA PHE A 149 -7.35 -8.91 32.33
C PHE A 149 -8.42 -9.70 31.56
N GLY A 150 -9.58 -9.11 31.27
CA GLY A 150 -10.67 -9.75 30.52
C GLY A 150 -10.31 -10.13 29.08
N CYS A 151 -9.43 -9.37 28.43
CA CYS A 151 -9.00 -9.63 27.04
C CYS A 151 -7.72 -10.48 26.92
N LEU A 152 -7.06 -10.82 28.03
CA LEU A 152 -5.74 -11.46 28.02
C LEU A 152 -5.70 -12.78 27.23
N ASP A 153 -6.67 -13.68 27.46
CA ASP A 153 -6.71 -14.97 26.77
C ASP A 153 -6.94 -14.82 25.25
N GLU A 154 -7.72 -13.81 24.84
CA GLU A 154 -7.90 -13.46 23.43
C GLU A 154 -6.61 -12.92 22.80
N ILE A 155 -5.90 -12.07 23.53
CA ILE A 155 -4.62 -11.52 23.08
C ILE A 155 -3.59 -12.64 22.93
N TYR A 156 -3.47 -13.54 23.90
CA TYR A 156 -2.56 -14.69 23.80
C TYR A 156 -2.90 -15.59 22.63
N ARG A 157 -4.19 -15.82 22.35
CA ARG A 157 -4.62 -16.58 21.17
C ARG A 157 -4.21 -15.88 19.87
N LYS A 158 -4.42 -14.56 19.77
CA LYS A 158 -4.05 -13.74 18.61
C LYS A 158 -2.55 -13.79 18.30
N PHE A 159 -1.72 -13.84 19.33
CA PHE A 159 -0.25 -13.93 19.19
C PHE A 159 0.30 -15.36 19.23
N GLY A 160 -0.56 -16.39 19.19
CA GLY A 160 -0.13 -17.79 19.17
C GLY A 160 0.55 -18.26 20.46
N LEU A 161 0.27 -17.61 21.60
CA LEU A 161 0.87 -17.91 22.90
C LEU A 161 0.01 -18.86 23.77
N SER A 162 -1.24 -19.13 23.41
CA SER A 162 -2.12 -20.02 24.19
C SER A 162 -1.53 -21.43 24.33
N ASP A 163 -1.15 -22.07 23.21
CA ASP A 163 -0.75 -23.48 23.15
C ASP A 163 0.73 -23.68 22.77
N THR A 164 1.55 -22.65 22.93
CA THR A 164 2.96 -22.71 22.50
C THR A 164 3.82 -23.56 23.45
N LEU A 165 4.54 -24.52 22.86
CA LEU A 165 5.49 -25.39 23.57
C LEU A 165 6.95 -25.03 23.31
N ASP A 166 7.21 -24.16 22.32
CA ASP A 166 8.56 -23.80 21.91
C ASP A 166 9.05 -22.51 22.58
N THR A 167 10.37 -22.35 22.62
CA THR A 167 11.03 -21.10 23.04
C THR A 167 11.25 -20.23 21.79
N TRP A 168 10.65 -19.04 21.73
CA TRP A 168 10.76 -18.11 20.59
C TRP A 168 10.55 -16.64 21.00
N LYS A 169 11.07 -15.71 20.20
CA LYS A 169 10.82 -14.27 20.32
C LYS A 169 10.63 -13.60 18.96
N GLN A 170 9.70 -12.64 18.89
CA GLN A 170 9.30 -11.97 17.67
C GLN A 170 9.04 -10.48 17.89
N VAL A 171 9.41 -9.67 16.90
CA VAL A 171 8.97 -8.28 16.77
C VAL A 171 8.34 -8.09 15.40
N VAL A 172 7.11 -7.57 15.39
CA VAL A 172 6.38 -7.19 14.19
C VAL A 172 6.19 -5.68 14.18
N VAL A 173 6.59 -5.03 13.09
CA VAL A 173 6.35 -3.59 12.90
C VAL A 173 5.43 -3.38 11.72
N ARG A 174 4.40 -2.55 11.94
CA ARG A 174 3.46 -2.09 10.92
C ARG A 174 3.15 -0.61 11.15
N ILE A 175 2.52 0.02 10.17
CA ILE A 175 1.87 1.31 10.33
C ILE A 175 0.38 1.01 10.45
N ASP A 176 -0.28 1.55 11.46
CA ASP A 176 -1.73 1.53 11.56
C ASP A 176 -2.30 2.52 10.55
N GLU A 177 -3.02 2.02 9.55
CA GLU A 177 -3.56 2.85 8.46
C GLU A 177 -4.64 3.82 8.96
N ALA A 178 -5.34 3.48 10.05
CA ALA A 178 -6.41 4.31 10.60
C ALA A 178 -5.86 5.47 11.46
N THR A 179 -4.85 5.20 12.28
CA THR A 179 -4.28 6.21 13.20
C THR A 179 -2.98 6.83 12.72
N SER A 180 -2.37 6.28 11.66
CA SER A 180 -1.00 6.59 11.23
C SER A 180 0.05 6.39 12.34
N ASP A 181 -0.25 5.56 13.35
CA ASP A 181 0.71 5.19 14.38
C ASP A 181 1.68 4.12 13.83
N ILE A 182 2.95 4.23 14.20
CA ILE A 182 3.89 3.12 14.11
C ILE A 182 3.52 2.14 15.22
N VAL A 183 3.15 0.92 14.82
CA VAL A 183 2.79 -0.15 15.74
C VAL A 183 3.89 -1.20 15.81
N LEU A 184 4.42 -1.40 17.02
CA LEU A 184 5.38 -2.46 17.32
C LEU A 184 4.69 -3.48 18.22
N ASP A 185 4.50 -4.69 17.70
CA ASP A 185 4.07 -5.85 18.47
C ASP A 185 5.27 -6.73 18.78
N VAL A 186 5.61 -6.83 20.06
CA VAL A 186 6.65 -7.70 20.60
C VAL A 186 5.96 -8.89 21.27
N SER A 187 6.39 -10.10 20.96
CA SER A 187 5.88 -11.29 21.65
C SER A 187 6.96 -12.35 21.82
N PHE A 188 6.90 -13.10 22.90
CA PHE A 188 7.79 -14.24 23.13
C PHE A 188 7.17 -15.28 24.03
N SER A 189 7.66 -16.51 23.90
CA SER A 189 7.50 -17.57 24.89
C SER A 189 8.86 -18.16 25.20
N LEU A 190 9.24 -18.23 26.46
CA LEU A 190 10.55 -18.73 26.89
C LEU A 190 10.42 -19.76 27.99
N ILE A 191 11.28 -20.78 27.95
CA ILE A 191 11.49 -21.68 29.08
C ILE A 191 12.53 -21.08 30.01
N VAL A 192 12.20 -21.03 31.30
CA VAL A 192 13.06 -20.54 32.38
C VAL A 192 13.33 -21.70 33.33
N ASN A 193 14.60 -22.00 33.58
CA ASN A 193 15.10 -23.09 34.41
C ASN A 193 15.04 -22.77 35.90
N VAL A 194 13.87 -22.30 36.35
CA VAL A 194 13.52 -22.08 37.75
C VAL A 194 12.08 -22.52 37.98
N SER A 195 11.75 -22.88 39.22
CA SER A 195 10.37 -23.20 39.59
C SER A 195 9.44 -22.02 39.37
N TYR A 196 8.16 -22.34 39.18
CA TYR A 196 7.08 -21.35 39.05
C TYR A 196 7.10 -20.29 40.16
N ASP A 197 7.30 -20.70 41.43
CA ASP A 197 7.29 -19.77 42.56
C ASP A 197 8.39 -18.71 42.49
N ILE A 198 9.58 -19.12 42.03
CA ILE A 198 10.71 -18.21 41.86
C ILE A 198 10.42 -17.23 40.72
N MET A 199 9.89 -17.74 39.61
CA MET A 199 9.53 -16.92 38.46
C MET A 199 8.43 -15.91 38.81
N ALA A 200 7.41 -16.32 39.57
CA ALA A 200 6.32 -15.45 39.97
C ALA A 200 6.79 -14.28 40.86
N LYS A 201 7.71 -14.56 41.80
CA LYS A 201 8.36 -13.53 42.62
C LYS A 201 9.21 -12.58 41.77
N ALA A 202 9.97 -13.11 40.81
CA ALA A 202 10.79 -12.30 39.92
C ALA A 202 9.95 -11.39 39.03
N MET A 203 8.87 -11.91 38.44
CA MET A 203 7.92 -11.12 37.64
C MET A 203 7.28 -10.00 38.46
N THR A 204 6.82 -10.30 39.68
CA THR A 204 6.24 -9.28 40.56
C THR A 204 7.26 -8.19 40.87
N THR A 205 8.51 -8.55 41.15
CA THR A 205 9.60 -7.60 41.43
C THR A 205 9.90 -6.68 40.23
N ILE A 206 9.78 -7.19 39.00
CA ILE A 206 10.09 -6.44 37.78
C ILE A 206 8.93 -5.56 37.33
N TYR A 207 7.70 -6.10 37.34
CA TYR A 207 6.53 -5.44 36.80
C TYR A 207 5.81 -4.55 37.83
N ILE A 208 5.99 -4.81 39.12
CA ILE A 208 5.44 -4.01 40.23
C ILE A 208 6.61 -3.41 41.04
N PRO A 209 7.39 -2.49 40.45
CA PRO A 209 8.51 -1.88 41.15
C PRO A 209 8.04 -0.99 42.30
N LYS A 210 8.74 -1.04 43.43
CA LYS A 210 8.47 -0.19 44.60
C LYS A 210 9.32 1.09 44.63
N GLU A 211 10.34 1.17 43.78
CA GLU A 211 11.31 2.26 43.75
C GLU A 211 11.69 2.62 42.30
N LEU A 212 12.39 3.75 42.14
CA LEU A 212 12.95 4.18 40.86
C LEU A 212 13.89 3.13 40.28
N ILE A 213 13.65 2.79 39.03
CA ILE A 213 14.51 1.91 38.25
C ILE A 213 15.20 2.71 37.15
N ASN A 214 16.54 2.75 37.18
CA ASN A 214 17.35 3.25 36.07
C ASN A 214 17.79 2.08 35.17
N VAL A 215 17.66 2.27 33.86
CA VAL A 215 18.08 1.31 32.84
C VAL A 215 18.86 2.02 31.73
N PRO A 216 19.69 1.33 30.94
CA PRO A 216 20.56 1.97 29.95
C PRO A 216 19.85 2.90 28.96
N ASN A 217 18.60 2.61 28.61
CA ASN A 217 17.80 3.39 27.67
C ASN A 217 16.71 4.27 28.36
N GLY A 218 16.86 4.57 29.66
CA GLY A 218 16.04 5.56 30.37
C GLY A 218 15.72 5.19 31.82
N SER A 219 14.50 5.48 32.28
CA SER A 219 14.09 5.15 33.66
C SER A 219 12.62 4.76 33.79
N ALA A 220 12.27 4.13 34.91
CA ALA A 220 10.90 3.89 35.35
C ALA A 220 10.72 4.47 36.76
N ASN A 221 9.95 5.55 36.87
CA ASN A 221 9.63 6.24 38.12
C ASN A 221 8.31 5.72 38.67
N VAL A 222 8.25 5.41 39.96
CA VAL A 222 6.98 5.14 40.64
C VAL A 222 6.25 6.46 40.88
N LEU A 223 5.04 6.60 40.35
CA LEU A 223 4.17 7.76 40.55
C LEU A 223 3.25 7.57 41.74
N GLU A 224 2.64 6.38 41.86
CA GLU A 224 1.69 6.05 42.94
C GLU A 224 1.76 4.56 43.27
N LEU A 225 1.87 4.24 44.56
CA LEU A 225 1.73 2.87 45.08
C LEU A 225 0.27 2.67 45.47
N ILE A 226 -0.43 1.77 44.79
CA ILE A 226 -1.87 1.55 45.01
C ILE A 226 -2.09 0.44 46.04
N ASP A 227 -1.40 -0.69 45.85
CA ASP A 227 -1.35 -1.82 46.78
C ASP A 227 -0.09 -2.67 46.51
N ASP A 228 0.07 -3.80 47.19
CA ASP A 228 1.25 -4.66 47.05
C ASP A 228 1.42 -5.31 45.67
N LEU A 229 0.34 -5.36 44.86
CA LEU A 229 0.33 -5.96 43.53
C LEU A 229 -0.04 -4.94 42.44
N SER A 230 -0.20 -3.67 42.78
CA SER A 230 -0.65 -2.63 41.86
C SER A 230 0.15 -1.34 42.04
N VAL A 231 0.70 -0.83 40.93
CA VAL A 231 1.50 0.39 40.93
C VAL A 231 1.23 1.21 39.68
N TYR A 232 1.29 2.54 39.82
CA TYR A 232 1.28 3.46 38.69
C TYR A 232 2.69 4.03 38.49
N ILE A 233 3.24 3.89 37.28
CA ILE A 233 4.62 4.27 36.98
C ILE A 233 4.71 5.15 35.73
N GLN A 234 5.76 5.97 35.65
CA GLN A 234 6.19 6.64 34.42
C GLN A 234 7.44 5.97 33.87
N ARG A 235 7.36 5.45 32.66
CA ARG A 235 8.51 4.97 31.89
C ARG A 235 8.97 6.05 30.92
N LYS A 236 10.25 6.40 30.97
CA LYS A 236 10.91 7.33 30.07
C LYS A 236 11.94 6.61 29.22
N TYR A 237 11.88 6.76 27.91
CA TYR A 237 12.90 6.27 26.99
C TYR A 237 13.72 7.44 26.46
N THR A 238 15.03 7.27 26.50
CA THR A 238 15.98 8.24 25.96
C THR A 238 16.54 7.70 24.66
N LEU A 239 16.46 8.49 23.59
CA LEU A 239 17.02 8.15 22.29
C LEU A 239 17.90 9.28 21.77
N GLN A 240 18.96 8.93 21.05
CA GLN A 240 19.80 9.92 20.39
C GLN A 240 19.00 10.58 19.26
N SER A 241 19.03 11.92 19.22
CA SER A 241 18.46 12.73 18.15
C SER A 241 16.92 12.69 18.00
N LEU A 242 16.20 12.16 19.00
CA LEU A 242 14.73 12.25 19.09
C LEU A 242 14.32 12.81 20.46
N PRO A 243 13.11 13.41 20.56
CA PRO A 243 12.53 13.76 21.85
C PRO A 243 12.35 12.52 22.72
N GLU A 244 12.38 12.69 24.04
CA GLU A 244 12.09 11.59 24.97
C GLU A 244 10.72 10.99 24.69
N ILE A 245 10.61 9.66 24.80
CA ILE A 245 9.32 8.96 24.71
C ILE A 245 8.87 8.61 26.13
N HIS A 246 7.65 9.00 26.49
CA HIS A 246 7.07 8.76 27.81
C HIS A 246 5.83 7.88 27.70
N ALA A 247 5.71 6.93 28.63
CA ALA A 247 4.51 6.14 28.87
C ALA A 247 4.19 6.14 30.37
N HIS A 248 2.95 6.41 30.75
CA HIS A 248 2.48 6.23 32.12
C HIS A 248 1.69 4.93 32.20
N PHE A 249 2.14 3.96 32.99
CA PHE A 249 1.55 2.63 33.08
C PHE A 249 0.81 2.42 34.38
N ALA A 250 -0.47 2.04 34.28
CA ALA A 250 -1.16 1.32 35.32
C ALA A 250 -0.72 -0.15 35.28
N CYS A 251 -0.11 -0.64 36.36
CA CYS A 251 0.46 -1.98 36.44
C CYS A 251 -0.26 -2.78 37.53
N ARG A 252 -0.72 -4.00 37.21
CA ARG A 252 -1.28 -4.91 38.21
C ARG A 252 -0.81 -6.34 37.97
N ALA A 253 -0.43 -7.01 39.05
CA ALA A 253 -0.17 -8.44 39.09
C ALA A 253 -1.39 -9.17 39.71
N LYS A 254 -1.67 -10.37 39.20
CA LYS A 254 -2.71 -11.27 39.69
C LYS A 254 -2.13 -12.67 39.81
N ASN A 255 -2.06 -13.16 41.04
CA ASN A 255 -1.67 -14.53 41.32
C ASN A 255 -2.89 -15.45 41.14
N MET A 256 -2.73 -16.51 40.36
CA MET A 256 -3.67 -17.62 40.23
C MET A 256 -3.01 -18.90 40.74
N GLU A 257 -3.76 -19.99 40.87
CA GLU A 257 -3.24 -21.27 41.39
C GLU A 257 -2.06 -21.78 40.54
N ASP A 258 -2.18 -21.75 39.20
CA ASP A 258 -1.18 -22.32 38.28
C ASP A 258 -0.40 -21.28 37.45
N ARG A 259 -0.72 -19.99 37.60
CA ARG A 259 -0.10 -18.91 36.83
C ARG A 259 -0.10 -17.57 37.54
N VAL A 260 0.93 -16.76 37.31
CA VAL A 260 0.91 -15.33 37.65
C VAL A 260 0.71 -14.53 36.37
N LEU A 261 -0.13 -13.51 36.43
CA LEU A 261 -0.41 -12.60 35.32
C LEU A 261 0.00 -11.19 35.73
N CYS A 262 0.79 -10.51 34.91
CA CYS A 262 1.14 -9.10 35.07
C CYS A 262 0.66 -8.33 33.84
N VAL A 263 -0.13 -7.30 34.08
CA VAL A 263 -0.68 -6.42 33.04
C VAL A 263 -0.22 -4.99 33.28
N LEU A 264 0.27 -4.34 32.23
CA LEU A 264 0.62 -2.92 32.24
C LEU A 264 -0.11 -2.25 31.08
N ALA A 265 -0.93 -1.24 31.37
CA ALA A 265 -1.68 -0.51 30.37
C ALA A 265 -1.39 1.00 30.49
N SER A 266 -1.12 1.64 29.36
CA SER A 266 -0.80 3.06 29.32
C SER A 266 -2.04 3.93 29.58
N VAL A 267 -1.88 4.93 30.43
CA VAL A 267 -2.86 6.01 30.66
C VAL A 267 -2.45 7.20 29.80
N MET A 268 -3.38 7.67 28.97
CA MET A 268 -3.09 8.66 27.92
C MET A 268 -3.40 10.09 28.35
N ASP A 269 -4.26 10.25 29.35
CA ASP A 269 -4.59 11.54 29.95
C ASP A 269 -4.66 11.39 31.48
N ASP A 270 -3.98 12.28 32.21
CA ASP A 270 -3.89 12.22 33.67
C ASP A 270 -3.87 13.64 34.24
N ASP A 271 -4.91 13.99 35.00
CA ASP A 271 -5.06 15.33 35.58
C ASP A 271 -4.04 15.60 36.69
N ALA A 272 -3.55 14.57 37.38
CA ALA A 272 -2.60 14.68 38.50
C ALA A 272 -1.15 14.64 38.03
N TYR A 273 -0.86 13.85 37.00
CA TYR A 273 0.48 13.68 36.42
C TYR A 273 0.46 13.91 34.91
N PRO A 274 0.28 15.15 34.43
CA PRO A 274 0.18 15.42 33.00
C PRO A 274 1.50 15.16 32.26
N TYR A 275 1.40 14.74 30.99
CA TYR A 275 2.55 14.61 30.11
C TYR A 275 3.16 15.99 29.77
N PRO A 276 4.49 16.13 29.77
CA PRO A 276 5.14 17.33 29.24
C PRO A 276 4.79 17.58 27.77
N SER A 277 4.78 18.85 27.34
CA SER A 277 4.42 19.23 25.96
C SER A 277 5.48 18.90 24.89
N HIS A 278 6.71 18.55 25.32
CA HIS A 278 7.86 18.32 24.44
C HIS A 278 8.23 16.85 24.29
N VAL A 279 7.45 15.94 24.86
CA VAL A 279 7.75 14.49 24.83
C VAL A 279 6.81 13.76 23.89
N LEU A 280 7.30 12.69 23.28
CA LEU A 280 6.48 11.78 22.51
C LEU A 280 5.74 10.86 23.47
N ARG A 281 4.42 10.75 23.29
CA ARG A 281 3.58 9.89 24.12
C ARG A 281 3.41 8.55 23.41
N SER A 282 3.77 7.47 24.07
CA SER A 282 3.56 6.11 23.54
C SER A 282 2.37 5.46 24.23
N ARG A 283 1.40 4.99 23.45
CA ARG A 283 0.29 4.16 23.93
C ARG A 283 0.75 2.71 23.93
N GLU A 284 0.78 2.08 25.09
CA GLU A 284 1.42 0.78 25.28
C GLU A 284 0.57 -0.16 26.16
N HIS A 285 0.51 -1.43 25.76
CA HIS A 285 -0.10 -2.50 26.55
C HIS A 285 0.90 -3.66 26.67
N ILE A 286 1.09 -4.18 27.87
CA ILE A 286 1.98 -5.32 28.16
C ILE A 286 1.19 -6.37 28.94
N TYR A 287 1.19 -7.60 28.44
CA TYR A 287 0.60 -8.76 29.10
C TYR A 287 1.71 -9.79 29.27
N SER A 288 2.00 -10.16 30.50
CA SER A 288 3.10 -11.08 30.84
C SER A 288 2.58 -12.14 31.79
N SER A 289 2.96 -13.40 31.59
CA SER A 289 2.58 -14.49 32.48
C SER A 289 3.72 -15.46 32.72
N ALA A 290 3.71 -16.07 33.92
CA ALA A 290 4.48 -17.27 34.19
C ALA A 290 3.55 -18.44 34.48
N GLU A 291 3.84 -19.57 33.85
CA GLU A 291 3.10 -20.81 33.98
C GLU A 291 4.04 -21.92 34.47
N HIS A 292 3.51 -22.84 35.28
CA HIS A 292 4.26 -24.02 35.71
C HIS A 292 4.45 -25.00 34.55
N LEU A 293 5.70 -25.43 34.30
CA LEU A 293 6.01 -26.53 33.37
C LEU A 293 6.33 -27.82 34.12
N ASN A 294 7.26 -27.74 35.07
CA ASN A 294 7.63 -28.81 35.99
C ASN A 294 8.29 -28.21 37.24
N GLU A 295 8.72 -29.07 38.18
CA GLU A 295 9.28 -28.67 39.48
C GLU A 295 10.41 -27.63 39.37
N ASN A 296 11.20 -27.67 38.30
CA ASN A 296 12.39 -26.83 38.13
C ASN A 296 12.30 -25.90 36.92
N GLN A 297 11.19 -25.89 36.19
CA GLN A 297 11.03 -25.07 34.99
C GLN A 297 9.68 -24.37 34.97
N SER A 298 9.69 -23.16 34.44
CA SER A 298 8.52 -22.33 34.23
C SER A 298 8.54 -21.75 32.81
N ARG A 299 7.37 -21.42 32.30
CA ARG A 299 7.22 -20.77 31.00
C ARG A 299 6.91 -19.31 31.20
N TRP A 300 7.69 -18.43 30.59
CA TRP A 300 7.44 -17.00 30.53
C TRP A 300 6.85 -16.62 29.17
N LYS A 301 5.61 -16.11 29.16
CA LYS A 301 4.95 -15.58 27.97
C LYS A 301 4.80 -14.08 28.10
N MET A 302 5.01 -13.35 27.01
CA MET A 302 4.82 -11.90 27.00
C MET A 302 4.31 -11.43 25.65
N VAL A 303 3.39 -10.47 25.70
CA VAL A 303 2.98 -9.64 24.57
C VAL A 303 3.14 -8.19 25.00
N ARG A 304 3.72 -7.37 24.13
CA ARG A 304 3.75 -5.93 24.25
C ARG A 304 3.35 -5.31 22.94
N ARG A 305 2.34 -4.45 22.98
CA ARG A 305 1.91 -3.64 21.86
C ARG A 305 2.23 -2.19 22.13
N VAL A 306 2.91 -1.55 21.19
CA VAL A 306 3.35 -0.16 21.26
C VAL A 306 2.76 0.58 20.08
N HIS A 307 2.11 1.71 20.33
CA HIS A 307 1.65 2.65 19.32
C HIS A 307 2.36 3.99 19.57
N ILE A 308 3.08 4.47 18.56
CA ILE A 308 3.76 5.76 18.58
C ILE A 308 3.32 6.53 17.33
N PRO A 309 2.85 7.78 17.46
CA PRO A 309 2.45 8.57 16.30
C PRO A 309 3.63 8.77 15.33
N ALA A 310 3.41 8.50 14.03
CA ALA A 310 4.44 8.66 13.01
C ALA A 310 4.82 10.12 12.77
N SER A 311 3.99 11.07 13.21
CA SER A 311 4.31 12.50 13.27
C SER A 311 3.71 13.12 14.53
N ALA A 312 4.52 13.73 15.37
CA ALA A 312 4.04 14.56 16.48
C ALA A 312 4.16 16.03 16.09
N ASN A 313 3.07 16.69 15.66
CA ASN A 313 2.94 18.15 15.50
C ASN A 313 4.17 18.92 14.92
N GLY A 314 4.92 18.34 13.97
CA GLY A 314 6.14 18.94 13.42
C GLY A 314 7.39 18.92 14.33
N GLN A 315 7.42 18.12 15.41
CA GLN A 315 8.56 17.93 16.31
C GLN A 315 9.58 16.90 15.83
N ILE A 316 9.25 16.07 14.82
CA ILE A 316 10.13 15.02 14.30
C ILE A 316 10.42 15.28 12.82
N ASP A 317 11.59 15.86 12.53
CA ASP A 317 12.11 16.08 11.17
C ASP A 317 12.85 14.84 10.61
N LEU A 318 12.39 13.63 10.95
CA LEU A 318 12.98 12.37 10.49
C LEU A 318 12.04 11.67 9.50
N PRO A 319 12.59 11.11 8.39
CA PRO A 319 11.82 10.22 7.54
C PRO A 319 11.25 9.05 8.35
N ILE A 320 10.00 8.65 8.08
CA ILE A 320 9.30 7.58 8.81
C ILE A 320 10.13 6.29 8.86
N GLY A 321 10.84 5.94 7.78
CA GLY A 321 11.72 4.77 7.76
C GLY A 321 12.84 4.85 8.81
N SER A 322 13.48 6.00 8.97
CA SER A 322 14.51 6.23 9.99
C SER A 322 13.93 6.24 11.40
N LEU A 323 12.73 6.81 11.58
CA LEU A 323 12.02 6.74 12.86
C LEU A 323 11.68 5.28 13.22
N VAL A 324 11.20 4.49 12.27
CA VAL A 324 10.92 3.06 12.46
C VAL A 324 12.19 2.28 12.84
N GLU A 325 13.32 2.51 12.17
CA GLU A 325 14.59 1.86 12.51
C GLU A 325 15.07 2.22 13.92
N LEU A 326 14.97 3.51 14.29
CA LEU A 326 15.32 3.99 15.62
C LEU A 326 14.43 3.40 16.72
N LEU A 327 13.12 3.32 16.48
CA LEU A 327 12.16 2.68 17.39
C LEU A 327 12.39 1.18 17.48
N LEU A 328 12.67 0.50 16.37
CA LEU A 328 13.02 -0.91 16.34
C LEU A 328 14.25 -1.18 17.21
N HIS A 329 15.29 -0.37 17.08
CA HIS A 329 16.49 -0.49 17.91
C HIS A 329 16.16 -0.27 19.39
N LEU A 330 15.43 0.80 19.71
CA LEU A 330 15.02 1.12 21.08
C LEU A 330 14.23 -0.01 21.76
N TYR A 331 13.21 -0.54 21.07
CA TYR A 331 12.34 -1.56 21.64
C TYR A 331 12.99 -2.95 21.62
N SER A 332 13.89 -3.23 20.67
CA SER A 332 14.75 -4.41 20.72
C SER A 332 15.68 -4.36 21.94
N ASP A 333 16.36 -3.23 22.16
CA ASP A 333 17.22 -3.02 23.34
C ASP A 333 16.42 -3.15 24.64
N ASN A 334 15.19 -2.64 24.68
CA ASN A 334 14.30 -2.81 25.83
C ASN A 334 14.03 -4.29 26.15
N VAL A 335 13.85 -5.15 25.14
CA VAL A 335 13.64 -6.59 25.36
C VAL A 335 14.88 -7.21 25.96
N GLU A 336 16.06 -6.93 25.40
CA GLU A 336 17.33 -7.47 25.92
C GLU A 336 17.63 -6.96 27.35
N ILE A 337 17.34 -5.68 27.63
CA ILE A 337 17.43 -5.11 29.00
C ILE A 337 16.48 -5.83 29.96
N LEU A 338 15.23 -6.08 29.54
CA LEU A 338 14.25 -6.80 30.34
C LEU A 338 14.70 -8.24 30.62
N MET A 339 15.22 -8.94 29.61
CA MET A 339 15.75 -10.30 29.75
C MET A 339 16.94 -10.36 30.70
N SER A 340 17.89 -9.45 30.53
CA SER A 340 19.07 -9.33 31.40
C SER A 340 18.66 -9.08 32.85
N ARG A 341 17.75 -8.12 33.08
CA ARG A 341 17.22 -7.83 34.41
C ARG A 341 16.46 -9.00 35.01
N MET A 342 15.68 -9.72 34.20
CA MET A 342 15.01 -10.95 34.64
C MET A 342 16.02 -11.98 35.13
N GLN A 343 17.10 -12.21 34.38
CA GLN A 343 18.15 -13.13 34.83
C GLN A 343 18.79 -12.69 36.15
N ASP A 344 19.08 -11.39 36.33
CA ASP A 344 19.68 -10.89 37.56
C ASP A 344 18.76 -11.05 38.77
N VAL A 345 17.48 -10.74 38.61
CA VAL A 345 16.47 -10.91 39.66
C VAL A 345 16.27 -12.40 39.98
N LEU A 346 16.19 -13.26 38.96
CA LEU A 346 16.11 -14.70 39.14
C LEU A 346 17.32 -15.27 39.88
N ARG A 347 18.54 -14.85 39.53
CA ARG A 347 19.76 -15.25 40.25
C ARG A 347 19.71 -14.83 41.72
N ALA A 348 19.28 -13.61 41.99
CA ALA A 348 19.17 -13.10 43.35
C ALA A 348 18.15 -13.88 44.20
N ILE A 349 17.00 -14.25 43.62
CA ILE A 349 15.94 -14.97 44.33
C ILE A 349 16.27 -16.46 44.46
N ALA A 350 16.79 -17.09 43.41
CA ALA A 350 17.10 -18.52 43.37
C ALA A 350 18.44 -18.88 44.04
N ASN A 351 19.28 -17.89 44.32
CA ASN A 351 20.62 -18.04 44.91
C ASN A 351 21.53 -18.98 44.09
N VAL A 352 21.57 -18.77 42.77
CA VAL A 352 22.28 -19.63 41.80
C VAL A 352 23.54 -18.90 41.27
N PRO A 353 24.68 -19.60 41.06
CA PRO A 353 25.92 -18.98 40.56
C PRO A 353 25.76 -18.33 39.17
N LEU A 354 26.60 -17.32 38.87
CA LEU A 354 26.58 -16.55 37.60
C LEU A 354 26.69 -17.41 36.33
N SER A 355 27.29 -18.60 36.43
CA SER A 355 27.47 -19.52 35.30
C SER A 355 26.22 -20.31 34.92
N ALA A 356 25.14 -20.27 35.71
CA ALA A 356 23.93 -21.02 35.43
C ALA A 356 23.09 -20.37 34.31
N VAL A 357 22.70 -21.18 33.34
CA VAL A 357 21.79 -20.78 32.26
C VAL A 357 20.36 -20.89 32.77
N LEU A 358 19.80 -19.75 33.19
CA LEU A 358 18.45 -19.69 33.77
C LEU A 358 17.35 -19.51 32.73
N VAL A 359 17.65 -19.01 31.54
CA VAL A 359 16.66 -18.80 30.47
C VAL A 359 17.19 -19.49 29.22
N GLU A 360 16.37 -20.32 28.59
CA GLU A 360 16.75 -20.97 27.34
C GLU A 360 16.94 -19.93 26.21
N PRO A 361 17.96 -20.09 25.36
CA PRO A 361 18.18 -19.17 24.25
C PRO A 361 17.06 -19.32 23.21
N ALA A 362 16.35 -18.22 22.95
CA ALA A 362 15.24 -18.17 21.99
C ALA A 362 15.64 -18.15 20.50
N GLY A 363 16.93 -18.35 20.21
CA GLY A 363 17.51 -18.06 18.90
C GLY A 363 17.54 -16.56 18.57
N ASP A 364 17.84 -16.24 17.31
CA ASP A 364 17.83 -14.86 16.80
C ASP A 364 16.42 -14.27 16.86
N LEU A 365 16.32 -12.95 17.08
CA LEU A 365 15.04 -12.25 17.08
C LEU A 365 14.36 -12.38 15.70
N ILE A 366 13.15 -12.95 15.67
CA ILE A 366 12.36 -13.00 14.46
C ILE A 366 11.79 -11.60 14.21
N GLN A 367 12.49 -10.81 13.40
CA GLN A 367 12.02 -9.50 12.95
C GLN A 367 11.16 -9.66 11.71
N LEU A 368 9.85 -9.46 11.85
CA LEU A 368 8.94 -9.34 10.71
C LEU A 368 8.65 -7.86 10.48
N ASN A 369 9.42 -7.25 9.58
CA ASN A 369 9.14 -5.89 9.15
C ASN A 369 7.96 -5.90 8.16
N GLN A 370 6.72 -5.86 8.68
CA GLN A 370 5.51 -5.79 7.86
C GLN A 370 5.28 -4.41 7.26
N ALA A 371 5.92 -3.36 7.79
CA ALA A 371 6.04 -2.08 7.11
C ALA A 371 6.77 -2.19 5.75
N THR A 372 7.55 -3.28 5.53
CA THR A 372 8.12 -3.65 4.22
C THR A 372 7.39 -4.85 3.56
N ARG A 373 6.67 -5.68 4.32
CA ARG A 373 6.11 -6.97 3.87
C ARG A 373 4.75 -6.89 3.17
N ILE A 374 4.07 -5.74 3.18
CA ILE A 374 2.91 -5.51 2.28
C ILE A 374 3.35 -5.54 0.80
N TYR A 375 4.66 -5.46 0.51
CA TYR A 375 5.17 -5.51 -0.86
C TYR A 375 5.59 -6.88 -1.40
N TYR A 376 5.52 -7.97 -0.62
CA TYR A 376 5.99 -9.29 -1.10
C TYR A 376 4.97 -10.43 -1.11
N LEU A 377 3.79 -10.30 -0.49
CA LEU A 377 2.81 -11.41 -0.43
C LEU A 377 1.65 -11.31 -1.43
N SER A 378 1.57 -10.26 -2.26
CA SER A 378 0.61 -10.18 -3.38
C SER A 378 1.09 -10.84 -4.68
N SER A 379 2.21 -11.57 -4.70
CA SER A 379 2.79 -12.12 -5.94
C SER A 379 2.95 -13.64 -6.00
N MET A 380 2.38 -14.42 -5.08
CA MET A 380 2.45 -15.88 -5.17
C MET A 380 1.14 -16.55 -4.74
N HIS A 381 0.05 -16.31 -5.46
CA HIS A 381 -1.06 -17.27 -5.63
C HIS A 381 -1.72 -17.02 -7.00
N HIS A 382 -1.13 -17.57 -8.05
CA HIS A 382 -1.88 -17.92 -9.26
C HIS A 382 -2.26 -19.40 -9.18
N PRO A 383 -3.54 -19.77 -9.34
CA PRO A 383 -3.89 -21.14 -9.64
C PRO A 383 -3.31 -21.48 -11.02
N THR A 384 -2.56 -22.59 -11.08
CA THR A 384 -2.10 -23.18 -12.33
C THR A 384 -3.30 -23.78 -13.07
N VAL A 385 -3.97 -22.97 -13.89
CA VAL A 385 -4.82 -23.49 -14.97
C VAL A 385 -3.93 -23.77 -16.16
N SER A 386 -3.78 -25.05 -16.47
CA SER A 386 -3.02 -25.57 -17.61
C SER A 386 -3.58 -25.06 -18.94
N LEU A 387 -2.81 -24.22 -19.64
CA LEU A 387 -3.03 -23.76 -21.02
C LEU A 387 -2.73 -24.86 -22.07
N ARG A 388 -3.25 -26.08 -21.86
CA ARG A 388 -3.13 -27.19 -22.83
C ARG A 388 -4.46 -27.73 -23.38
N SER A 389 -5.61 -27.21 -22.96
CA SER A 389 -6.93 -27.74 -23.36
C SER A 389 -7.74 -26.91 -24.37
N LEU A 390 -7.21 -25.80 -24.91
CA LEU A 390 -7.99 -24.90 -25.79
C LEU A 390 -7.49 -24.76 -27.24
N LEU A 391 -6.57 -25.61 -27.72
CA LEU A 391 -6.00 -25.46 -29.08
C LEU A 391 -6.03 -26.70 -30.00
N ASN A 392 -6.74 -27.78 -29.65
CA ASN A 392 -6.95 -28.90 -30.57
C ASN A 392 -8.44 -29.21 -30.75
N PRO A 393 -9.05 -28.96 -31.91
CA PRO A 393 -10.27 -29.66 -32.29
C PRO A 393 -9.88 -31.07 -32.77
N GLU A 394 -10.24 -32.10 -32.02
CA GLU A 394 -10.19 -33.48 -32.53
C GLU A 394 -11.26 -33.68 -33.62
N PRO A 395 -10.95 -34.48 -34.66
CA PRO A 395 -11.87 -34.74 -35.77
C PRO A 395 -12.89 -35.82 -35.38
N MET A 396 -14.18 -35.52 -35.52
CA MET A 396 -15.26 -36.52 -35.44
C MET A 396 -15.80 -36.87 -36.84
N PRO A 397 -16.26 -38.12 -37.04
CA PRO A 397 -16.29 -38.78 -38.34
C PRO A 397 -17.48 -38.38 -39.22
N MET A 398 -17.25 -38.43 -40.54
CA MET A 398 -18.29 -38.32 -41.57
C MET A 398 -19.19 -39.56 -41.64
N ALA A 399 -20.50 -39.35 -41.77
CA ALA A 399 -21.45 -40.23 -42.48
C ALA A 399 -22.72 -39.42 -42.88
N PRO A 400 -23.47 -39.83 -43.93
CA PRO A 400 -23.79 -38.93 -45.04
C PRO A 400 -25.21 -38.34 -45.08
N LEU A 401 -25.29 -37.29 -45.90
CA LEU A 401 -26.46 -36.54 -46.38
C LEU A 401 -27.61 -37.39 -46.93
N LYS A 402 -28.84 -36.94 -46.70
CA LYS A 402 -29.94 -37.04 -47.67
C LYS A 402 -30.45 -35.65 -48.01
N ALA A 403 -30.45 -35.37 -49.31
CA ALA A 403 -30.99 -34.18 -49.93
C ALA A 403 -32.51 -34.28 -50.10
N SER A 404 -33.19 -33.14 -50.03
CA SER A 404 -34.36 -32.91 -50.87
C SER A 404 -34.38 -31.44 -51.29
N SER A 405 -34.15 -31.27 -52.58
CA SER A 405 -34.21 -30.05 -53.37
C SER A 405 -35.62 -29.45 -53.44
N SER A 406 -35.72 -28.13 -53.41
CA SER A 406 -36.70 -27.42 -54.24
C SER A 406 -36.01 -26.21 -54.89
N SER A 407 -36.03 -26.25 -56.22
CA SER A 407 -35.39 -25.31 -57.14
C SER A 407 -36.28 -24.10 -57.42
N SER A 408 -35.69 -22.91 -57.53
CA SER A 408 -36.14 -21.89 -58.48
C SER A 408 -34.94 -21.03 -58.95
N PRO A 409 -34.93 -20.57 -60.21
CA PRO A 409 -33.70 -20.27 -60.94
C PRO A 409 -33.25 -18.82 -60.75
N THR A 410 -32.02 -18.63 -60.28
CA THR A 410 -31.43 -17.29 -60.16
C THR A 410 -30.57 -16.95 -61.36
N LYS A 411 -30.84 -15.76 -61.90
CA LYS A 411 -30.23 -15.12 -63.07
C LYS A 411 -28.70 -15.20 -63.04
N ALA A 412 -28.09 -15.35 -64.23
CA ALA A 412 -26.66 -15.39 -64.43
C ALA A 412 -25.95 -14.23 -63.70
N PRO A 413 -24.88 -14.50 -62.92
CA PRO A 413 -24.21 -13.48 -62.12
C PRO A 413 -23.53 -12.46 -63.04
N SER A 414 -23.71 -11.17 -62.73
CA SER A 414 -23.12 -10.08 -63.51
C SER A 414 -21.60 -10.18 -63.56
N ASP A 415 -20.99 -9.73 -64.67
CA ASP A 415 -19.53 -9.79 -64.91
C ASP A 415 -18.71 -9.15 -63.77
N ARG A 416 -19.29 -8.21 -63.03
CA ARG A 416 -18.70 -7.59 -61.83
C ARG A 416 -18.56 -8.57 -60.66
N LYS A 417 -19.55 -9.45 -60.44
CA LYS A 417 -19.50 -10.50 -59.41
C LYS A 417 -18.47 -11.56 -59.77
N LEU A 418 -18.40 -11.96 -61.04
CA LEU A 418 -17.38 -12.90 -61.54
C LEU A 418 -15.95 -12.35 -61.45
N ARG A 419 -15.76 -11.03 -61.61
CA ARG A 419 -14.47 -10.36 -61.39
C ARG A 419 -14.10 -10.26 -59.92
N HIS A 420 -15.05 -9.93 -59.04
CA HIS A 420 -14.85 -9.92 -57.60
C HIS A 420 -14.52 -11.32 -57.08
N ASP A 421 -15.22 -12.34 -57.54
CA ASP A 421 -14.99 -13.73 -57.14
C ASP A 421 -13.65 -14.25 -57.66
N ARG A 422 -13.22 -13.85 -58.87
CA ARG A 422 -11.85 -14.11 -59.36
C ARG A 422 -10.78 -13.36 -58.56
N ALA A 423 -11.03 -12.12 -58.14
CA ALA A 423 -10.09 -11.36 -57.32
C ALA A 423 -9.98 -11.95 -55.90
N LYS A 424 -11.11 -12.37 -55.31
CA LYS A 424 -11.17 -13.06 -54.02
C LYS A 424 -10.50 -14.42 -54.08
N ALA A 425 -10.67 -15.17 -55.18
CA ALA A 425 -9.96 -16.43 -55.40
C ALA A 425 -8.45 -16.21 -55.49
N ARG A 426 -7.98 -15.21 -56.26
CA ARG A 426 -6.55 -14.86 -56.33
C ARG A 426 -5.99 -14.44 -54.98
N TYR A 427 -6.71 -13.62 -54.23
CA TYR A 427 -6.31 -13.21 -52.88
C TYR A 427 -6.22 -14.41 -51.93
N ASN A 428 -7.20 -15.31 -51.97
CA ASN A 428 -7.20 -16.52 -51.15
C ASN A 428 -6.05 -17.47 -51.54
N ASP A 429 -5.76 -17.62 -52.83
CA ASP A 429 -4.64 -18.41 -53.32
C ASP A 429 -3.30 -17.81 -52.91
N GLU A 430 -3.16 -16.48 -52.98
CA GLU A 430 -1.98 -15.75 -52.53
C GLU A 430 -1.81 -15.86 -51.01
N MET A 431 -2.88 -15.74 -50.23
CA MET A 431 -2.86 -15.95 -48.78
C MET A 431 -2.54 -17.40 -48.41
N ALA A 432 -3.04 -18.38 -49.16
CA ALA A 432 -2.71 -19.78 -48.96
C ALA A 432 -1.25 -20.09 -49.34
N TYR A 433 -0.72 -19.43 -50.36
CA TYR A 433 0.69 -19.51 -50.74
C TYR A 433 1.59 -18.85 -49.69
N LEU A 434 1.25 -17.64 -49.23
CA LEU A 434 2.01 -16.92 -48.20
C LEU A 434 1.97 -17.64 -46.85
N THR A 435 0.83 -18.24 -46.48
CA THR A 435 0.73 -19.06 -45.26
C THR A 435 1.60 -20.30 -45.37
N ARG A 436 1.56 -21.01 -46.51
CA ARG A 436 2.43 -22.16 -46.77
C ARG A 436 3.91 -21.76 -46.77
N LYS A 437 4.25 -20.65 -47.41
CA LYS A 437 5.63 -20.13 -47.46
C LYS A 437 6.10 -19.67 -46.09
N ARG A 438 5.23 -19.08 -45.27
CA ARG A 438 5.53 -18.73 -43.88
C ARG A 438 5.81 -19.99 -43.07
N VAL A 439 4.96 -21.02 -43.14
CA VAL A 439 5.22 -22.29 -42.44
C VAL A 439 6.52 -22.92 -42.92
N GLU A 440 6.76 -23.01 -44.23
CA GLU A 440 8.00 -23.55 -44.82
C GLU A 440 9.24 -22.77 -44.36
N LEU A 441 9.20 -21.44 -44.38
CA LEU A 441 10.29 -20.58 -43.92
C LEU A 441 10.48 -20.66 -42.41
N THR A 442 9.39 -20.80 -41.64
CA THR A 442 9.46 -20.97 -40.18
C THR A 442 10.08 -22.32 -39.84
N GLU A 443 9.71 -23.39 -40.55
CA GLU A 443 10.35 -24.71 -40.45
C GLU A 443 11.78 -24.71 -40.98
N GLN A 444 12.11 -23.91 -41.99
CA GLN A 444 13.49 -23.72 -42.45
C GLN A 444 14.31 -22.99 -41.42
N ILE A 445 13.77 -21.95 -40.77
CA ILE A 445 14.39 -21.25 -39.65
C ILE A 445 14.55 -22.21 -38.48
N GLU A 446 13.53 -22.99 -38.13
CA GLU A 446 13.60 -23.94 -37.01
C GLU A 446 14.58 -25.08 -37.30
N ARG A 447 14.66 -25.56 -38.55
CA ARG A 447 15.68 -26.54 -39.00
C ARG A 447 17.08 -25.93 -39.02
N LEU A 448 17.24 -24.69 -39.48
CA LEU A 448 18.52 -23.99 -39.46
C LEU A 448 18.96 -23.69 -38.02
N GLU A 449 18.04 -23.32 -37.13
CA GLU A 449 18.26 -23.14 -35.69
C GLU A 449 18.58 -24.47 -35.00
N LYS A 450 17.85 -25.55 -35.29
CA LYS A 450 18.18 -26.91 -34.81
C LYS A 450 19.54 -27.37 -35.33
N SER A 451 19.89 -27.12 -36.60
CA SER A 451 21.22 -27.44 -37.15
C SER A 451 22.33 -26.57 -36.54
N LYS A 452 22.03 -25.31 -36.19
CA LYS A 452 22.92 -24.39 -35.47
C LYS A 452 23.11 -24.83 -34.01
N ARG A 453 22.08 -25.43 -33.39
CA ARG A 453 22.12 -26.05 -32.05
C ARG A 453 22.85 -27.40 -32.04
N LEU A 454 22.78 -28.19 -33.13
CA LEU A 454 23.41 -29.51 -33.25
C LEU A 454 24.85 -29.53 -33.79
N LYS A 455 25.43 -28.38 -34.19
CA LYS A 455 26.88 -28.31 -34.40
C LYS A 455 27.58 -28.45 -33.05
N THR A 456 27.92 -29.68 -32.68
CA THR A 456 28.73 -30.02 -31.51
C THR A 456 30.00 -29.18 -31.53
N SER A 457 30.14 -28.33 -30.51
CA SER A 457 31.30 -27.47 -30.29
C SER A 457 32.57 -28.32 -30.29
N LYS A 458 33.61 -27.91 -31.04
CA LYS A 458 34.88 -28.66 -31.09
C LYS A 458 35.67 -28.58 -29.77
N SER A 459 35.19 -27.78 -28.81
CA SER A 459 35.75 -27.66 -27.46
C SER A 459 34.64 -27.28 -26.45
N VAL A 460 34.73 -27.83 -25.24
CA VAL A 460 33.87 -27.52 -24.09
C VAL A 460 33.77 -26.00 -23.84
N TRP A 461 34.85 -25.26 -24.09
CA TRP A 461 34.93 -23.80 -23.90
C TRP A 461 34.12 -22.99 -24.93
N GLU A 462 33.96 -23.50 -26.16
CA GLU A 462 33.11 -22.85 -27.16
C GLU A 462 31.62 -22.95 -26.76
N GLY A 463 31.21 -24.06 -26.15
CA GLY A 463 29.86 -24.24 -25.60
C GLY A 463 29.58 -23.37 -24.36
N PHE A 464 30.60 -23.08 -23.54
CA PHE A 464 30.48 -22.13 -22.43
C PHE A 464 30.40 -20.68 -22.92
N ALA A 465 31.28 -20.27 -23.86
CA ALA A 465 31.25 -18.93 -24.43
C ALA A 465 29.90 -18.63 -25.10
N ARG A 466 29.35 -19.55 -25.90
CA ARG A 466 28.05 -19.31 -26.57
C ARG A 466 26.88 -19.18 -25.59
N ARG A 467 26.85 -19.95 -24.50
CA ARG A 467 25.82 -19.82 -23.44
C ARG A 467 25.95 -18.50 -22.70
N GLN A 468 27.16 -18.11 -22.33
CA GLN A 468 27.42 -16.84 -21.64
C GLN A 468 27.10 -15.62 -22.52
N ALA A 469 27.32 -15.70 -23.83
CA ALA A 469 26.91 -14.67 -24.79
C ALA A 469 25.38 -14.47 -24.79
N MET A 470 24.61 -15.57 -24.80
CA MET A 470 23.14 -15.52 -24.81
C MET A 470 22.60 -14.97 -23.49
N GLU A 471 23.10 -15.46 -22.35
CA GLU A 471 22.70 -14.95 -21.02
C GLU A 471 23.07 -13.46 -20.84
N ARG A 472 24.21 -13.02 -21.37
CA ARG A 472 24.58 -11.60 -21.42
C ARG A 472 23.60 -10.79 -22.27
N GLN A 473 23.22 -11.29 -23.44
CA GLN A 473 22.26 -10.61 -24.31
C GLN A 473 20.89 -10.47 -23.65
N GLU A 474 20.41 -11.51 -22.96
CA GLU A 474 19.19 -11.46 -22.15
C GLU A 474 19.31 -10.42 -21.02
N SER A 475 20.43 -10.41 -20.31
CA SER A 475 20.70 -9.43 -19.25
C SER A 475 20.78 -7.99 -19.78
N MET A 476 21.34 -7.77 -20.97
CA MET A 476 21.39 -6.44 -21.61
C MET A 476 20.02 -5.97 -22.08
N ILE A 477 19.17 -6.87 -22.59
CA ILE A 477 17.78 -6.56 -22.95
C ILE A 477 16.99 -6.18 -21.69
N GLU A 478 17.20 -6.89 -20.58
CA GLU A 478 16.60 -6.55 -19.30
C GLU A 478 17.08 -5.19 -18.77
N ASN A 479 18.38 -4.92 -18.80
CA ASN A 479 18.95 -3.61 -18.44
C ASN A 479 18.34 -2.47 -19.28
N SER A 480 18.16 -2.67 -20.58
CA SER A 480 17.53 -1.68 -21.46
C SER A 480 16.07 -1.41 -21.06
N LYS A 481 15.31 -2.47 -20.73
CA LYS A 481 13.93 -2.33 -20.23
C LYS A 481 13.88 -1.60 -18.89
N LEU A 482 14.75 -1.96 -17.95
CA LEU A 482 14.82 -1.30 -16.63
C LEU A 482 15.24 0.16 -16.73
N LYS A 483 16.21 0.50 -17.60
CA LYS A 483 16.60 1.88 -17.87
C LYS A 483 15.45 2.68 -18.48
N ASN A 484 14.70 2.11 -19.41
CA ASN A 484 13.53 2.78 -19.98
C ASN A 484 12.44 3.03 -18.92
N MET A 485 12.17 2.05 -18.06
CA MET A 485 11.24 2.22 -16.92
C MET A 485 11.73 3.29 -15.93
N LEU A 486 13.01 3.30 -15.59
CA LEU A 486 13.61 4.31 -14.71
C LEU A 486 13.53 5.72 -15.33
N THR A 487 13.74 5.82 -16.64
CA THR A 487 13.67 7.11 -17.37
C THR A 487 12.23 7.64 -17.39
N GLN A 488 11.24 6.76 -17.57
CA GLN A 488 9.82 7.12 -17.47
C GLN A 488 9.44 7.57 -16.05
N GLN A 489 9.90 6.86 -15.02
CA GLN A 489 9.64 7.23 -13.62
C GLN A 489 10.35 8.53 -13.21
N LEU A 490 11.56 8.78 -13.70
CA LEU A 490 12.27 10.05 -13.49
C LEU A 490 11.57 11.23 -14.17
N ALA A 491 10.94 11.03 -15.33
CA ALA A 491 10.12 12.06 -15.96
C ALA A 491 8.93 12.42 -15.06
N ILE A 492 8.22 11.42 -14.52
CA ILE A 492 7.12 11.63 -13.57
C ILE A 492 7.58 12.34 -12.30
N LEU A 493 8.71 11.93 -11.71
CA LEU A 493 9.27 12.59 -10.52
C LEU A 493 9.71 14.02 -10.79
N LYS A 494 10.23 14.32 -11.99
CA LYS A 494 10.61 15.67 -12.39
C LYS A 494 9.39 16.56 -12.57
N ASP A 495 8.31 16.03 -13.13
CA ASP A 495 7.03 16.74 -13.24
C ASP A 495 6.45 17.01 -11.85
N LEU A 496 6.50 16.03 -10.93
CA LEU A 496 6.09 16.20 -9.53
C LEU A 496 6.97 17.19 -8.75
N GLN A 497 8.28 17.20 -8.99
CA GLN A 497 9.20 18.15 -8.37
C GLN A 497 8.98 19.57 -8.91
N GLY A 498 8.60 19.72 -10.18
CA GLY A 498 8.14 20.99 -10.75
C GLY A 498 6.89 21.52 -10.04
N VAL A 499 5.93 20.63 -9.77
CA VAL A 499 4.70 20.95 -9.00
C VAL A 499 5.00 21.33 -7.54
N LEU A 500 6.01 20.71 -6.91
CA LEU A 500 6.38 20.98 -5.51
C LEU A 500 7.30 22.20 -5.32
N ALA A 501 8.10 22.57 -6.33
CA ALA A 501 9.02 23.71 -6.26
C ALA A 501 8.32 25.07 -6.48
N GLU A 502 7.14 25.10 -7.10
CA GLU A 502 6.38 26.31 -7.40
C GLU A 502 5.45 26.81 -6.26
N ARG A 503 6.01 27.01 -5.05
CA ARG A 503 5.51 27.95 -4.00
C ARG A 503 4.39 27.51 -2.99
N PRO A 504 4.22 28.29 -1.88
CA PRO A 504 3.63 27.88 -0.59
C PRO A 504 2.14 28.22 -0.42
N ILE A 505 1.27 27.71 -1.30
CA ILE A 505 -0.20 27.88 -1.18
C ILE A 505 -0.89 26.52 -1.31
N LEU A 506 -0.45 25.56 -0.49
CA LEU A 506 -1.04 24.22 -0.43
C LEU A 506 -2.16 24.11 0.62
N VAL A 507 -2.56 25.21 1.25
CA VAL A 507 -3.67 25.26 2.22
C VAL A 507 -5.04 25.26 1.52
N ASN A 508 -5.11 25.63 0.24
CA ASN A 508 -6.38 25.80 -0.48
C ASN A 508 -6.50 25.04 -1.82
N TRP A 509 -5.67 24.03 -2.11
CA TRP A 509 -5.84 23.32 -3.39
C TRP A 509 -6.66 22.03 -3.27
N PRO A 510 -7.72 21.83 -4.08
CA PRO A 510 -8.49 20.60 -4.09
C PRO A 510 -7.60 19.43 -4.58
N LEU A 511 -7.55 18.35 -3.78
CA LEU A 511 -7.07 17.03 -4.22
C LEU A 511 -7.75 16.63 -5.52
N MET A 512 -7.07 15.85 -6.38
CA MET A 512 -7.65 14.95 -7.40
C MET A 512 -6.49 14.13 -8.06
N PRO A 513 -6.59 12.81 -8.41
CA PRO A 513 -7.75 12.07 -8.95
C PRO A 513 -8.26 10.80 -8.21
N GLY A 514 -9.55 10.46 -8.39
CA GLY A 514 -10.01 9.05 -8.40
C GLY A 514 -10.89 8.50 -7.26
N ILE A 515 -11.66 9.34 -6.56
CA ILE A 515 -12.64 8.99 -5.49
C ILE A 515 -12.07 8.17 -4.32
N GLU A 516 -11.16 8.78 -3.58
CA GLU A 516 -10.97 8.60 -2.14
C GLU A 516 -10.31 9.93 -1.66
N GLY A 517 -11.15 10.85 -1.21
CA GLY A 517 -10.83 12.24 -0.84
C GLY A 517 -11.98 12.86 -0.04
N PRO A 518 -11.75 13.90 0.78
CA PRO A 518 -12.72 14.40 1.77
C PRO A 518 -14.03 14.82 1.10
N MET A 519 -15.12 14.74 1.86
CA MET A 519 -16.46 15.18 1.45
C MET A 519 -16.37 16.58 0.82
N ALA A 520 -16.89 16.74 -0.41
CA ALA A 520 -16.85 18.03 -1.09
C ALA A 520 -17.72 19.02 -0.30
N TYR A 521 -17.05 20.02 0.30
CA TYR A 521 -17.65 21.01 1.18
C TYR A 521 -17.95 22.31 0.44
N LEU A 522 -19.10 22.91 0.74
CA LEU A 522 -19.45 24.26 0.30
C LEU A 522 -19.80 25.13 1.49
N ALA A 523 -19.06 26.23 1.63
CA ALA A 523 -19.34 27.26 2.62
C ALA A 523 -20.68 27.95 2.37
N LYS A 524 -21.25 28.52 3.43
CA LYS A 524 -22.42 29.39 3.36
C LYS A 524 -22.13 30.76 2.75
N ASP A 525 -20.89 31.24 2.84
CA ASP A 525 -20.48 32.50 2.23
C ASP A 525 -20.50 32.40 0.69
N PRO A 526 -21.26 33.24 -0.04
CA PRO A 526 -21.43 33.11 -1.48
C PRO A 526 -20.13 33.18 -2.29
N HIS A 527 -19.17 33.99 -1.85
CA HIS A 527 -17.94 34.23 -2.60
C HIS A 527 -16.96 33.05 -2.43
N MET A 528 -16.82 32.56 -1.20
CA MET A 528 -16.07 31.35 -0.90
C MET A 528 -16.71 30.12 -1.55
N ARG A 529 -18.03 30.03 -1.52
CA ARG A 529 -18.80 28.96 -2.16
C ARG A 529 -18.57 28.86 -3.66
N GLN A 530 -18.67 29.98 -4.38
CA GLN A 530 -18.40 30.02 -5.82
C GLN A 530 -16.94 29.65 -6.13
N THR A 531 -16.00 30.09 -5.29
CA THR A 531 -14.58 29.77 -5.43
C THR A 531 -14.34 28.27 -5.26
N GLN A 532 -14.85 27.67 -4.16
CA GLN A 532 -14.76 26.23 -3.90
C GLN A 532 -15.42 25.40 -5.00
N PHE A 533 -16.57 25.84 -5.51
CA PHE A 533 -17.23 25.21 -6.64
C PHE A 533 -16.34 25.20 -7.89
N LEU A 534 -15.78 26.35 -8.28
CA LEU A 534 -14.96 26.47 -9.49
C LEU A 534 -13.68 25.65 -9.37
N GLU A 535 -13.00 25.73 -8.23
CA GLU A 535 -11.78 24.98 -7.94
C GLU A 535 -12.04 23.46 -8.01
N LEU A 536 -13.13 22.99 -7.40
CA LEU A 536 -13.53 21.58 -7.46
C LEU A 536 -13.79 21.14 -8.91
N MET A 537 -14.59 21.89 -9.67
CA MET A 537 -14.92 21.53 -11.04
C MET A 537 -13.67 21.50 -11.95
N ASP A 538 -12.77 22.47 -11.79
CA ASP A 538 -11.54 22.54 -12.60
C ASP A 538 -10.59 21.39 -12.24
N ALA A 539 -10.48 21.04 -10.96
CA ALA A 539 -9.75 19.87 -10.51
C ALA A 539 -10.36 18.56 -11.04
N GLN A 540 -11.70 18.46 -11.13
CA GLN A 540 -12.35 17.31 -11.77
C GLN A 540 -12.08 17.25 -13.27
N ALA A 541 -12.21 18.38 -13.99
CA ALA A 541 -11.97 18.44 -15.43
C ALA A 541 -10.54 18.02 -15.80
N SER A 542 -9.55 18.35 -14.96
CA SER A 542 -8.14 17.98 -15.19
C SER A 542 -7.90 16.47 -15.25
N GLN A 543 -8.75 15.66 -14.63
CA GLN A 543 -8.63 14.19 -14.58
C GLN A 543 -9.33 13.46 -15.70
N LEU A 544 -10.14 14.16 -16.50
CA LEU A 544 -11.05 13.55 -17.46
C LEU A 544 -10.32 12.53 -18.34
N ASN A 545 -9.16 12.90 -18.87
CA ASN A 545 -8.36 12.03 -19.72
C ASN A 545 -7.78 10.82 -18.99
N ASP A 546 -7.33 10.99 -17.75
CA ASP A 546 -6.76 9.90 -16.95
C ASP A 546 -7.82 8.87 -16.56
N ILE A 547 -9.01 9.34 -16.17
CA ILE A 547 -10.16 8.49 -15.90
C ILE A 547 -10.59 7.77 -17.18
N PHE A 548 -10.71 8.50 -18.29
CA PHE A 548 -11.07 7.87 -19.56
C PHE A 548 -10.03 6.84 -19.99
N LYS A 549 -8.74 7.08 -19.75
CA LYS A 549 -7.69 6.10 -20.04
C LYS A 549 -7.82 4.87 -19.16
N LYS A 550 -8.01 5.05 -17.84
CA LYS A 550 -8.16 3.96 -16.87
C LYS A 550 -9.33 3.04 -17.20
N HIS A 551 -10.45 3.59 -17.67
CA HIS A 551 -11.67 2.85 -18.00
C HIS A 551 -11.80 2.51 -19.49
N GLY A 552 -10.71 2.61 -20.27
CA GLY A 552 -10.69 2.22 -21.68
C GLY A 552 -11.55 3.10 -22.60
N LEU A 553 -11.95 4.29 -22.14
CA LEU A 553 -12.74 5.27 -22.90
C LEU A 553 -11.88 6.23 -23.73
N LEU A 554 -10.60 6.42 -23.42
CA LEU A 554 -9.80 7.44 -24.12
C LEU A 554 -9.61 7.09 -25.61
N ASP A 555 -9.15 5.86 -25.88
CA ASP A 555 -8.80 5.39 -27.23
C ASP A 555 -9.88 4.49 -27.87
N THR A 556 -11.07 4.36 -27.25
CA THR A 556 -12.12 3.48 -27.77
C THR A 556 -12.69 3.98 -29.10
N VAL A 557 -12.77 3.07 -30.07
CA VAL A 557 -13.40 3.28 -31.38
C VAL A 557 -14.73 2.53 -31.53
N ASP A 558 -15.05 1.64 -30.59
CA ASP A 558 -16.28 0.83 -30.59
C ASP A 558 -17.41 1.47 -29.78
N THR A 559 -18.65 1.18 -30.16
CA THR A 559 -19.85 1.58 -29.40
C THR A 559 -20.21 0.49 -28.38
N TRP A 560 -20.20 0.84 -27.09
CA TRP A 560 -20.46 -0.10 -25.99
C TRP A 560 -20.97 0.62 -24.73
N LYS A 561 -21.59 -0.16 -23.83
CA LYS A 561 -22.03 0.28 -22.50
C LYS A 561 -21.83 -0.83 -21.47
N GLN A 562 -21.39 -0.46 -20.28
CA GLN A 562 -21.03 -1.39 -19.22
C GLN A 562 -21.45 -0.85 -17.86
N ILE A 563 -21.89 -1.75 -16.98
CA ILE A 563 -22.02 -1.50 -15.55
C ILE A 563 -21.22 -2.57 -14.81
N VAL A 564 -20.26 -2.13 -13.99
CA VAL A 564 -19.56 -2.98 -13.03
C VAL A 564 -20.11 -2.67 -11.66
N VAL A 565 -20.55 -3.70 -10.93
CA VAL A 565 -21.03 -3.54 -9.55
C VAL A 565 -20.11 -4.24 -8.58
N ARG A 566 -19.82 -3.53 -7.49
CA ARG A 566 -19.05 -4.01 -6.35
C ARG A 566 -19.82 -3.75 -5.06
N ASN A 567 -19.65 -4.61 -4.08
CA ASN A 567 -20.13 -4.39 -2.72
C ASN A 567 -18.92 -4.46 -1.79
N ASP A 568 -18.59 -3.36 -1.13
CA ASP A 568 -17.48 -3.28 -0.18
C ASP A 568 -17.90 -3.54 1.28
N GLY A 569 -19.18 -3.90 1.50
CA GLY A 569 -19.78 -4.13 2.81
C GLY A 569 -20.53 -2.90 3.36
N ASN A 570 -20.05 -1.69 3.04
CA ASN A 570 -20.65 -0.44 3.48
C ASN A 570 -21.42 0.27 2.34
N HIS A 571 -21.04 0.03 1.10
CA HIS A 571 -21.64 0.63 -0.10
C HIS A 571 -21.79 -0.39 -1.22
N VAL A 572 -22.85 -0.21 -2.00
CA VAL A 572 -22.94 -0.72 -3.37
C VAL A 572 -22.33 0.33 -4.29
N VAL A 573 -21.24 -0.05 -4.95
CA VAL A 573 -20.49 0.81 -5.87
C VAL A 573 -20.81 0.40 -7.31
N LEU A 574 -21.28 1.35 -8.11
CA LEU A 574 -21.53 1.15 -9.54
C LEU A 574 -20.56 1.99 -10.36
N GLU A 575 -19.81 1.34 -11.25
CA GLU A 575 -19.00 2.00 -12.27
C GLU A 575 -19.67 1.80 -13.64
N ILE A 576 -20.13 2.90 -14.22
CA ILE A 576 -20.91 2.94 -15.45
C ILE A 576 -20.05 3.61 -16.51
N SER A 577 -19.80 2.90 -17.61
CA SER A 577 -19.00 3.41 -18.72
C SER A 577 -19.75 3.21 -20.02
N LEU A 578 -19.73 4.19 -20.90
CA LEU A 578 -20.25 4.04 -22.26
C LEU A 578 -19.43 4.83 -23.26
N SER A 579 -19.43 4.33 -24.49
CA SER A 579 -18.95 5.04 -25.67
C SER A 579 -19.93 4.80 -26.81
N MET A 580 -20.28 5.85 -27.55
CA MET A 580 -21.18 5.75 -28.68
C MET A 580 -20.86 6.76 -29.77
N VAL A 581 -21.10 6.38 -31.03
CA VAL A 581 -21.08 7.31 -32.16
C VAL A 581 -22.45 7.94 -32.31
N VAL A 582 -22.48 9.26 -32.32
CA VAL A 582 -23.67 10.06 -32.59
C VAL A 582 -23.54 10.66 -33.99
N ASN A 583 -24.55 10.44 -34.83
CA ASN A 583 -24.66 10.97 -36.20
C ASN A 583 -25.06 12.45 -36.20
N ALA A 584 -24.31 13.26 -35.47
CA ALA A 584 -24.41 14.71 -35.46
C ALA A 584 -23.05 15.36 -35.20
N PRO A 585 -22.82 16.61 -35.65
CA PRO A 585 -21.61 17.36 -35.33
C PRO A 585 -21.43 17.52 -33.82
N PHE A 586 -20.19 17.46 -33.32
CA PHE A 586 -19.91 17.48 -31.88
C PHE A 586 -20.41 18.74 -31.15
N LYS A 587 -20.43 19.89 -31.83
CA LYS A 587 -20.99 21.13 -31.26
C LYS A 587 -22.50 21.03 -31.02
N LEU A 588 -23.21 20.31 -31.90
CA LEU A 588 -24.65 20.10 -31.78
C LEU A 588 -24.96 19.11 -30.65
N LEU A 589 -24.20 18.02 -30.58
CA LEU A 589 -24.26 17.09 -29.44
C LEU A 589 -23.89 17.80 -28.14
N GLY A 590 -22.90 18.69 -28.13
CA GLY A 590 -22.54 19.50 -26.97
C GLY A 590 -23.72 20.34 -26.47
N LYS A 591 -24.44 21.03 -27.36
CA LYS A 591 -25.65 21.79 -26.99
C LYS A 591 -26.78 20.90 -26.46
N ALA A 592 -26.97 19.71 -27.03
CA ALA A 592 -27.95 18.76 -26.54
C ALA A 592 -27.58 18.28 -25.13
N LEU A 593 -26.33 17.86 -24.94
CA LEU A 593 -25.80 17.43 -23.64
C LEU A 593 -25.91 18.54 -22.59
N GLU A 594 -25.61 19.79 -22.93
CA GLU A 594 -25.78 20.93 -22.04
C GLU A 594 -27.22 21.01 -21.49
N ARG A 595 -28.24 20.80 -22.33
CA ARG A 595 -29.65 20.77 -21.87
C ARG A 595 -30.01 19.53 -21.06
N VAL A 596 -29.38 18.40 -21.35
CA VAL A 596 -29.58 17.16 -20.58
C VAL A 596 -28.95 17.28 -19.19
N THR A 597 -27.73 17.81 -19.08
CA THR A 597 -26.97 17.90 -17.83
C THR A 597 -27.28 19.14 -17.00
N SER A 598 -27.77 20.22 -17.62
CA SER A 598 -28.22 21.41 -16.91
C SER A 598 -29.65 21.26 -16.40
N CYS A 599 -29.97 21.90 -15.28
CA CYS A 599 -31.26 21.85 -14.60
C CYS A 599 -31.59 23.28 -14.18
N ARG A 600 -32.32 24.00 -15.03
CA ARG A 600 -32.74 25.39 -14.77
C ARG A 600 -34.12 25.49 -14.14
N GLU A 601 -34.93 24.44 -14.29
CA GLU A 601 -36.29 24.32 -13.77
C GLU A 601 -36.48 22.90 -13.22
N PRO A 602 -37.36 22.72 -12.21
CA PRO A 602 -37.70 21.39 -11.71
C PRO A 602 -38.26 20.49 -12.82
N ARG A 603 -37.81 19.23 -12.88
CA ARG A 603 -38.27 18.23 -13.86
C ARG A 603 -38.60 16.92 -13.17
N GLN A 604 -39.76 16.35 -13.51
CA GLN A 604 -40.13 15.00 -13.12
C GLN A 604 -39.44 13.98 -14.03
N LEU A 605 -38.87 12.94 -13.43
CA LEU A 605 -38.30 11.77 -14.09
C LEU A 605 -39.14 10.53 -13.78
N ASP A 606 -38.95 9.45 -14.54
CA ASP A 606 -39.67 8.19 -14.32
C ASP A 606 -39.38 7.59 -12.92
N ASN A 607 -38.17 7.82 -12.40
CA ASN A 607 -37.69 7.31 -11.11
C ASN A 607 -37.40 8.41 -10.08
N GLY A 608 -38.10 9.55 -10.15
CA GLY A 608 -37.95 10.63 -9.16
C GLY A 608 -37.98 12.00 -9.79
N TYR A 609 -37.18 12.95 -9.30
CA TYR A 609 -37.18 14.32 -9.81
C TYR A 609 -35.80 14.98 -9.71
N ILE A 610 -35.64 16.07 -10.44
CA ILE A 610 -34.49 16.97 -10.34
C ILE A 610 -34.97 18.40 -10.17
N GLU A 611 -34.26 19.19 -9.36
CA GLU A 611 -34.59 20.60 -9.11
C GLU A 611 -33.33 21.47 -9.00
N PRO A 612 -33.35 22.70 -9.51
CA PRO A 612 -32.23 23.64 -9.35
C PRO A 612 -32.05 24.02 -7.88
N ILE A 613 -30.80 24.11 -7.43
CA ILE A 613 -30.43 24.68 -6.14
C ILE A 613 -29.88 26.09 -6.34
N GLU A 614 -28.88 26.23 -7.23
CA GLU A 614 -28.17 27.48 -7.45
C GLU A 614 -27.59 27.51 -8.87
N ILE A 615 -27.56 28.68 -9.50
CA ILE A 615 -27.00 28.88 -10.83
C ILE A 615 -25.93 29.95 -10.72
N PHE A 616 -24.66 29.59 -10.95
CA PHE A 616 -23.54 30.52 -10.87
C PHE A 616 -23.36 31.30 -12.17
N ASP A 617 -23.46 30.61 -13.32
CA ASP A 617 -23.32 31.20 -14.65
C ASP A 617 -24.06 30.36 -15.72
N SER A 618 -23.81 30.61 -17.01
CA SER A 618 -24.43 29.86 -18.10
C SER A 618 -24.02 28.38 -18.16
N THR A 619 -22.85 28.05 -17.63
CA THR A 619 -22.17 26.76 -17.71
C THR A 619 -22.01 26.04 -16.37
N SER A 620 -22.29 26.72 -15.25
CA SER A 620 -22.02 26.29 -13.88
C SER A 620 -23.27 26.37 -13.00
N GLN A 621 -23.66 25.26 -12.37
CA GLN A 621 -24.85 25.22 -11.51
C GLN A 621 -24.81 24.07 -10.49
N LEU A 622 -25.63 24.19 -9.45
CA LEU A 622 -25.97 23.17 -8.47
C LEU A 622 -27.43 22.75 -8.65
N PHE A 623 -27.69 21.45 -8.59
CA PHE A 623 -29.05 20.94 -8.62
C PHE A 623 -29.17 19.65 -7.80
N ARG A 624 -30.36 19.39 -7.26
CA ARG A 624 -30.66 18.16 -6.54
C ARG A 624 -31.25 17.14 -7.50
N ARG A 625 -30.84 15.88 -7.33
CA ARG A 625 -31.51 14.70 -7.88
C ARG A 625 -32.02 13.84 -6.75
N VAL A 626 -33.30 13.48 -6.84
CA VAL A 626 -33.94 12.51 -5.97
C VAL A 626 -34.34 11.32 -6.82
N THR A 627 -33.92 10.12 -6.41
CA THR A 627 -34.21 8.86 -7.08
C THR A 627 -35.04 7.99 -6.14
N THR A 628 -36.28 7.71 -6.54
CA THR A 628 -37.24 6.91 -5.79
C THR A 628 -37.25 5.49 -6.32
N LEU A 629 -37.08 4.52 -5.44
CA LEU A 629 -37.14 3.09 -5.77
C LEU A 629 -38.15 2.38 -4.84
N PRO A 630 -38.90 1.39 -5.34
CA PRO A 630 -39.92 0.72 -4.53
C PRO A 630 -39.34 0.05 -3.28
N GLY A 631 -39.86 0.38 -2.10
CA GLY A 631 -39.49 -0.30 -0.85
C GLY A 631 -38.18 0.13 -0.21
N ILE A 632 -37.53 1.19 -0.70
CA ILE A 632 -36.36 1.80 -0.05
C ILE A 632 -36.53 3.32 0.13
N PRO A 633 -35.82 3.96 1.08
CA PRO A 633 -35.80 5.41 1.18
C PRO A 633 -35.29 6.07 -0.09
N ASP A 634 -35.73 7.30 -0.35
CA ASP A 634 -35.28 8.08 -1.51
C ASP A 634 -33.76 8.25 -1.49
N ILE A 635 -33.14 8.08 -2.66
CA ILE A 635 -31.70 8.28 -2.86
C ILE A 635 -31.48 9.70 -3.38
N VAL A 636 -30.69 10.51 -2.67
CA VAL A 636 -30.49 11.93 -2.95
C VAL A 636 -29.02 12.22 -3.27
N ALA A 637 -28.80 13.00 -4.33
CA ALA A 637 -27.50 13.56 -4.68
C ALA A 637 -27.66 15.03 -5.09
N GLU A 638 -26.83 15.91 -4.53
CA GLU A 638 -26.76 17.33 -4.91
C GLU A 638 -25.57 17.53 -5.84
N PHE A 639 -25.78 17.74 -7.14
CA PHE A 639 -24.73 17.80 -8.14
C PHE A 639 -24.25 19.22 -8.39
N ALA A 640 -22.95 19.43 -8.22
CA ALA A 640 -22.23 20.50 -8.90
C ALA A 640 -21.97 20.05 -10.35
N THR A 641 -22.26 20.91 -11.33
CA THR A 641 -21.96 20.64 -12.74
C THR A 641 -21.35 21.85 -13.43
N LYS A 642 -20.30 21.61 -14.23
CA LYS A 642 -19.67 22.63 -15.09
C LYS A 642 -19.37 22.10 -16.49
N CYS A 643 -19.61 22.95 -17.49
CA CYS A 643 -19.32 22.68 -18.89
C CYS A 643 -17.97 23.31 -19.31
N TYR A 644 -17.15 22.55 -20.03
CA TYR A 644 -15.85 22.95 -20.56
C TYR A 644 -15.85 22.81 -22.09
N SER A 645 -15.41 23.86 -22.77
CA SER A 645 -15.35 23.90 -24.23
C SER A 645 -13.90 23.88 -24.70
N TYR A 646 -13.59 22.92 -25.57
CA TYR A 646 -12.29 22.75 -26.22
C TYR A 646 -12.44 22.80 -27.74
N PRO A 647 -11.36 22.99 -28.52
CA PRO A 647 -11.46 23.14 -29.97
C PRO A 647 -12.17 21.99 -30.71
N LYS A 648 -12.05 20.76 -30.20
CA LYS A 648 -12.61 19.53 -30.79
C LYS A 648 -13.42 18.70 -29.80
N GLN A 649 -13.78 19.26 -28.64
CA GLN A 649 -14.46 18.52 -27.59
C GLN A 649 -15.28 19.49 -26.72
N VAL A 650 -16.44 19.06 -26.26
CA VAL A 650 -17.16 19.70 -25.14
C VAL A 650 -17.25 18.67 -24.03
N ALA A 651 -16.89 19.04 -22.80
CA ALA A 651 -16.91 18.17 -21.64
C ALA A 651 -17.85 18.70 -20.57
N PHE A 652 -18.62 17.82 -19.96
CA PHE A 652 -19.50 18.08 -18.83
C PHE A 652 -19.00 17.29 -17.65
N VAL A 653 -18.73 17.98 -16.55
CA VAL A 653 -18.17 17.40 -15.34
C VAL A 653 -19.17 17.63 -14.23
N MET A 654 -19.53 16.54 -13.53
CA MET A 654 -20.48 16.58 -12.43
C MET A 654 -19.90 15.87 -11.22
N ASN A 655 -20.12 16.45 -10.03
CA ASN A 655 -19.70 15.87 -8.77
C ASN A 655 -20.79 16.10 -7.71
N SER A 656 -21.14 15.07 -6.95
CA SER A 656 -22.07 15.20 -5.84
C SER A 656 -21.40 15.93 -4.67
N MET A 657 -22.12 16.88 -4.09
CA MET A 657 -21.76 17.61 -2.88
C MET A 657 -22.35 16.87 -1.68
N PHE A 658 -21.55 16.72 -0.62
CA PHE A 658 -21.94 15.95 0.55
C PHE A 658 -22.07 16.83 1.80
N ASP A 659 -21.26 17.88 1.90
CA ASP A 659 -21.22 18.79 3.06
C ASP A 659 -21.48 20.24 2.62
N ASP A 660 -22.74 20.56 2.35
CA ASP A 660 -23.17 21.90 1.95
C ASP A 660 -23.88 22.56 3.14
N GLU A 661 -23.33 23.66 3.66
CA GLU A 661 -23.87 24.38 4.84
C GLU A 661 -25.28 24.94 4.64
N ILE A 662 -25.74 25.06 3.39
CA ILE A 662 -27.06 25.56 3.02
C ILE A 662 -28.03 24.39 2.76
N SER A 663 -27.53 23.16 2.64
CA SER A 663 -28.34 21.99 2.34
C SER A 663 -29.31 21.67 3.49
N PRO A 664 -30.59 21.38 3.19
CA PRO A 664 -31.56 21.00 4.21
C PRO A 664 -31.19 19.65 4.84
N ASP A 665 -31.57 19.50 6.12
CA ASP A 665 -31.34 18.28 6.90
C ASP A 665 -32.17 17.10 6.33
N LEU A 666 -31.51 16.26 5.54
CA LEU A 666 -32.11 15.15 4.78
C LEU A 666 -32.06 13.82 5.56
N LYS A 667 -32.41 13.84 6.85
CA LYS A 667 -32.31 12.69 7.79
C LYS A 667 -33.04 11.42 7.35
N SER A 668 -34.06 11.51 6.50
CA SER A 668 -34.86 10.38 6.04
C SER A 668 -34.42 9.81 4.68
N ALA A 669 -33.47 10.45 4.00
CA ALA A 669 -33.04 10.08 2.66
C ALA A 669 -31.64 9.45 2.66
N LEU A 670 -31.40 8.53 1.74
CA LEU A 670 -30.09 7.93 1.51
C LEU A 670 -29.26 8.86 0.64
N ARG A 671 -28.15 9.39 1.15
CA ARG A 671 -27.24 10.21 0.33
C ARG A 671 -26.34 9.30 -0.50
N SER A 672 -26.37 9.46 -1.82
CA SER A 672 -25.43 8.80 -2.74
C SER A 672 -24.28 9.73 -3.09
N ARG A 673 -23.06 9.20 -3.13
CA ARG A 673 -21.87 9.92 -3.63
C ARG A 673 -21.65 9.56 -5.09
N GLU A 674 -21.55 10.55 -5.95
CA GLU A 674 -21.50 10.37 -7.38
C GLU A 674 -20.51 11.30 -8.08
N ILE A 675 -19.85 10.78 -9.10
CA ILE A 675 -19.10 11.58 -10.07
C ILE A 675 -19.46 11.15 -11.48
N MET A 676 -19.51 12.11 -12.40
CA MET A 676 -19.86 11.87 -13.79
C MET A 676 -19.06 12.77 -14.73
N TYR A 677 -18.56 12.18 -15.80
CA TYR A 677 -17.91 12.87 -16.91
C TYR A 677 -18.63 12.49 -18.18
N ILE A 678 -18.95 13.48 -19.01
CA ILE A 678 -19.55 13.26 -20.34
C ILE A 678 -18.79 14.11 -21.35
N THR A 679 -18.43 13.55 -22.49
CA THR A 679 -17.83 14.31 -23.58
C THR A 679 -18.65 14.21 -24.86
N SER A 680 -18.57 15.27 -25.65
CA SER A 680 -18.91 15.31 -27.06
C SER A 680 -17.63 15.61 -27.83
N GLU A 681 -17.09 14.64 -28.54
CA GLU A 681 -15.82 14.74 -29.26
C GLU A 681 -16.03 14.77 -30.77
N TYR A 682 -15.21 15.58 -31.45
CA TYR A 682 -15.15 15.58 -32.90
C TYR A 682 -14.69 14.22 -33.42
N TRP A 683 -15.49 13.62 -34.30
CA TRP A 683 -15.11 12.43 -35.04
C TRP A 683 -14.97 12.75 -36.53
N THR A 684 -16.02 13.33 -37.10
CA THR A 684 -16.07 13.87 -38.47
C THR A 684 -16.95 15.12 -38.50
N GLU A 685 -17.12 15.75 -39.65
CA GLU A 685 -18.03 16.91 -39.79
C GLU A 685 -19.50 16.56 -39.48
N THR A 686 -19.91 15.31 -39.67
CA THR A 686 -21.31 14.87 -39.51
C THR A 686 -21.51 13.91 -38.34
N LYS A 687 -20.43 13.43 -37.71
CA LYS A 687 -20.48 12.51 -36.57
C LYS A 687 -19.64 12.99 -35.41
N SER A 688 -20.09 12.66 -34.22
CA SER A 688 -19.38 12.92 -32.96
C SER A 688 -19.34 11.66 -32.12
N ARG A 689 -18.44 11.67 -31.14
CA ARG A 689 -18.32 10.59 -30.18
C ARG A 689 -18.82 11.08 -28.82
N CYS A 690 -19.77 10.36 -28.25
CA CYS A 690 -20.19 10.56 -26.87
C CYS A 690 -19.50 9.52 -26.00
N LYS A 691 -18.79 9.97 -24.97
CA LYS A 691 -18.21 9.10 -23.94
C LYS A 691 -18.73 9.54 -22.60
N MET A 692 -19.03 8.59 -21.74
CA MET A 692 -19.46 8.87 -20.39
C MET A 692 -18.87 7.87 -19.43
N TYR A 693 -18.40 8.39 -18.30
CA TYR A 693 -18.02 7.63 -17.13
C TYR A 693 -18.81 8.17 -15.95
N ARG A 694 -19.44 7.29 -15.17
CA ARG A 694 -20.15 7.64 -13.94
C ARG A 694 -19.80 6.63 -12.87
N LYS A 695 -19.47 7.10 -11.68
CA LYS A 695 -19.21 6.24 -10.53
C LYS A 695 -20.08 6.66 -9.35
N VAL A 696 -20.75 5.69 -8.76
CA VAL A 696 -21.84 5.86 -7.80
C VAL A 696 -21.54 5.02 -6.57
N TYR A 697 -21.71 5.60 -5.39
CA TYR A 697 -21.69 4.92 -4.10
C TYR A 697 -23.05 5.11 -3.43
N VAL A 698 -23.74 4.00 -3.18
CA VAL A 698 -25.02 3.97 -2.44
C VAL A 698 -24.78 3.18 -1.15
N PRO A 699 -25.18 3.69 0.03
CA PRO A 699 -25.05 2.93 1.28
C PRO A 699 -25.68 1.54 1.16
N ALA A 700 -24.96 0.52 1.63
CA ALA A 700 -25.45 -0.85 1.65
C ALA A 700 -26.32 -1.07 2.89
N PHE A 701 -27.55 -1.55 2.69
CA PHE A 701 -28.45 -1.91 3.78
C PHE A 701 -29.36 -3.07 3.36
N HIS A 702 -29.92 -3.76 4.35
CA HIS A 702 -30.88 -4.83 4.12
C HIS A 702 -32.29 -4.26 3.90
N ILE A 703 -32.99 -4.75 2.87
CA ILE A 703 -34.39 -4.44 2.62
C ILE A 703 -35.27 -5.46 3.37
N PRO A 704 -36.00 -5.05 4.45
CA PRO A 704 -36.79 -5.97 5.26
C PRO A 704 -37.84 -6.72 4.45
N GLY A 705 -37.97 -8.03 4.67
CA GLY A 705 -39.01 -8.88 4.05
C GLY A 705 -38.65 -9.44 2.67
N THR A 706 -37.42 -9.26 2.19
CA THR A 706 -36.96 -9.86 0.93
C THR A 706 -36.28 -11.22 1.18
N PRO A 707 -36.70 -12.30 0.48
CA PRO A 707 -36.02 -13.58 0.59
C PRO A 707 -34.60 -13.49 0.02
N PRO A 708 -33.61 -14.24 0.56
CA PRO A 708 -32.27 -14.28 0.00
C PRO A 708 -32.33 -14.73 -1.47
N SER A 709 -31.64 -13.99 -2.35
CA SER A 709 -31.63 -14.28 -3.80
C SER A 709 -31.08 -15.71 -4.03
N PRO A 710 -31.73 -16.52 -4.89
CA PRO A 710 -31.31 -17.90 -5.16
C PRO A 710 -29.96 -18.01 -5.87
N SER A 711 -29.37 -16.90 -6.33
CA SER A 711 -28.07 -16.85 -7.01
C SER A 711 -26.90 -16.37 -6.15
N SER A 712 -27.10 -16.08 -4.86
CA SER A 712 -25.98 -15.78 -3.96
C SER A 712 -25.63 -17.01 -3.11
N ASP A 713 -24.50 -17.66 -3.43
CA ASP A 713 -23.95 -18.78 -2.65
C ASP A 713 -23.67 -18.42 -1.17
N ASN A 714 -23.75 -17.14 -0.79
CA ASN A 714 -23.44 -16.62 0.54
C ASN A 714 -24.63 -16.05 1.33
N GLY A 715 -25.88 -16.20 0.86
CA GLY A 715 -27.06 -15.75 1.63
C GLY A 715 -27.05 -14.26 2.04
N SER A 716 -26.34 -13.40 1.31
CA SER A 716 -26.21 -11.98 1.67
C SER A 716 -27.49 -11.23 1.31
N PRO A 717 -28.15 -10.57 2.27
CA PRO A 717 -29.47 -10.00 2.10
C PRO A 717 -29.45 -8.60 1.40
N ILE A 718 -28.34 -8.31 0.69
CA ILE A 718 -28.06 -7.10 -0.12
C ILE A 718 -28.33 -7.35 -1.61
N GLY A 719 -28.48 -8.61 -2.04
CA GLY A 719 -28.68 -8.98 -3.46
C GLY A 719 -29.84 -8.23 -4.14
N THR A 720 -30.97 -8.08 -3.45
CA THR A 720 -32.14 -7.34 -3.96
C THR A 720 -31.84 -5.86 -4.21
N LEU A 721 -31.06 -5.22 -3.33
CA LEU A 721 -30.66 -3.82 -3.50
C LEU A 721 -29.75 -3.67 -4.72
N ILE A 722 -28.81 -4.59 -4.92
CA ILE A 722 -27.93 -4.61 -6.11
C ILE A 722 -28.76 -4.75 -7.39
N GLU A 723 -29.72 -5.67 -7.44
CA GLU A 723 -30.60 -5.87 -8.61
C GLU A 723 -31.46 -4.63 -8.90
N MET A 724 -32.01 -3.99 -7.87
CA MET A 724 -32.77 -2.74 -8.00
C MET A 724 -31.91 -1.61 -8.54
N LEU A 725 -30.69 -1.44 -8.00
CA LEU A 725 -29.76 -0.41 -8.46
C LEU A 725 -29.28 -0.68 -9.89
N LEU A 726 -28.95 -1.93 -10.23
CA LEU A 726 -28.59 -2.34 -11.59
C LEU A 726 -29.70 -2.00 -12.60
N THR A 727 -30.95 -2.33 -12.26
CA THR A 727 -32.11 -2.01 -13.11
C THR A 727 -32.26 -0.50 -13.25
N CYS A 728 -32.25 0.24 -12.14
CA CYS A 728 -32.37 1.70 -12.12
C CYS A 728 -31.30 2.40 -12.96
N TYR A 729 -30.02 2.03 -12.79
CA TYR A 729 -28.92 2.66 -13.52
C TYR A 729 -28.81 2.19 -14.97
N SER A 730 -29.27 0.97 -15.29
CA SER A 730 -29.47 0.53 -16.67
C SER A 730 -30.53 1.39 -17.38
N ASP A 731 -31.70 1.58 -16.75
CA ASP A 731 -32.78 2.40 -17.29
C ASP A 731 -32.35 3.88 -17.43
N ASN A 732 -31.52 4.37 -16.51
CA ASN A 732 -30.94 5.71 -16.60
C ASN A 732 -30.05 5.89 -17.85
N ILE A 733 -29.34 4.85 -18.32
CA ILE A 733 -28.55 4.92 -19.56
C ILE A 733 -29.49 5.08 -20.77
N GLU A 734 -30.57 4.29 -20.81
CA GLU A 734 -31.55 4.38 -21.90
C GLU A 734 -32.32 5.72 -21.86
N ALA A 735 -32.65 6.21 -20.67
CA ALA A 735 -33.26 7.52 -20.49
C ALA A 735 -32.31 8.66 -20.91
N PHE A 736 -31.02 8.54 -20.61
CA PHE A 736 -30.00 9.49 -21.06
C PHE A 736 -29.90 9.53 -22.59
N VAL A 737 -29.86 8.37 -23.24
CA VAL A 737 -29.90 8.26 -24.69
C VAL A 737 -31.16 8.92 -25.25
N ARG A 738 -32.35 8.56 -24.74
CA ARG A 738 -33.63 9.17 -25.16
C ARG A 738 -33.67 10.68 -24.94
N ALA A 739 -33.10 11.18 -23.85
CA ALA A 739 -33.01 12.61 -23.57
C ALA A 739 -32.16 13.33 -24.62
N ILE A 740 -31.03 12.75 -25.04
CA ILE A 740 -30.23 13.29 -26.15
C ILE A 740 -31.09 13.41 -27.41
N TYR A 741 -31.79 12.34 -27.82
CA TYR A 741 -32.69 12.36 -28.98
C TYR A 741 -33.73 13.50 -28.91
N ARG A 742 -34.37 13.66 -27.74
CA ARG A 742 -35.37 14.70 -27.51
C ARG A 742 -34.80 16.11 -27.69
N GLU A 743 -33.59 16.35 -27.18
CA GLU A 743 -32.95 17.66 -27.30
C GLU A 743 -32.42 17.95 -28.72
N PHE A 744 -32.19 16.93 -29.55
CA PHE A 744 -31.82 17.10 -30.96
C PHE A 744 -32.99 17.53 -31.84
N GLN A 745 -34.22 17.09 -31.55
CA GLN A 745 -35.42 17.39 -32.34
C GLN A 745 -35.64 18.90 -32.58
N PRO A 746 -35.56 19.80 -31.57
CA PRO A 746 -35.66 21.24 -31.80
C PRO A 746 -34.39 21.86 -32.43
N LEU A 747 -33.23 21.19 -32.38
CA LEU A 747 -31.95 21.71 -32.87
C LEU A 747 -31.70 21.41 -34.35
N LEU A 748 -32.24 20.31 -34.87
CA LEU A 748 -32.14 19.90 -36.29
C LEU A 748 -33.37 20.30 -37.13
N GLY A 749 -34.52 20.51 -36.48
CA GLY A 749 -35.82 20.58 -37.14
C GLY A 749 -36.35 19.16 -37.44
N ALA A 750 -37.67 18.98 -37.40
CA ALA A 750 -38.30 17.65 -37.49
C ALA A 750 -37.91 16.84 -38.75
N ASP A 751 -37.58 17.54 -39.85
CA ASP A 751 -37.30 16.92 -41.15
C ASP A 751 -35.82 16.55 -41.39
N ASN A 752 -34.90 16.94 -40.49
CA ASN A 752 -33.45 16.71 -40.65
C ASN A 752 -32.87 15.72 -39.60
N ILE A 753 -33.71 14.94 -38.93
CA ILE A 753 -33.26 13.93 -37.98
C ILE A 753 -32.80 12.69 -38.76
N PRO A 754 -31.54 12.25 -38.65
CA PRO A 754 -31.08 11.04 -39.33
C PRO A 754 -31.87 9.80 -38.90
N GLU A 755 -32.09 8.85 -39.82
CA GLU A 755 -32.85 7.60 -39.58
C GLU A 755 -32.37 6.81 -38.35
N SER A 756 -31.09 6.94 -38.00
CA SER A 756 -30.54 6.55 -36.70
C SER A 756 -29.59 7.64 -36.21
N LEU A 757 -29.83 8.21 -35.03
CA LEU A 757 -28.96 9.25 -34.45
C LEU A 757 -27.75 8.63 -33.75
N ILE A 758 -27.86 7.37 -33.29
CA ILE A 758 -26.80 6.66 -32.57
C ILE A 758 -26.57 5.33 -33.27
N GLU A 759 -25.31 5.00 -33.56
CA GLU A 759 -24.96 3.69 -34.11
C GLU A 759 -25.36 2.58 -33.12
N ASN A 760 -25.89 1.47 -33.65
CA ASN A 760 -26.55 0.42 -32.87
C ASN A 760 -25.70 0.02 -31.64
N THR A 761 -26.22 0.26 -30.43
CA THR A 761 -25.49 -0.09 -29.20
C THR A 761 -25.53 -1.60 -29.00
N SER A 762 -24.37 -2.19 -28.69
CA SER A 762 -24.32 -3.57 -28.20
C SER A 762 -25.17 -3.71 -26.92
N GLY A 763 -25.66 -4.93 -26.64
CA GLY A 763 -26.40 -5.21 -25.40
C GLY A 763 -25.61 -4.79 -24.15
N LEU A 764 -26.32 -4.44 -23.07
CA LEU A 764 -25.67 -4.03 -21.82
C LEU A 764 -24.77 -5.14 -21.30
N ILE A 765 -23.51 -4.82 -21.02
CA ILE A 765 -22.57 -5.76 -20.41
C ILE A 765 -22.55 -5.50 -18.90
N THR A 766 -22.98 -6.49 -18.11
CA THR A 766 -22.97 -6.43 -16.65
C THR A 766 -21.93 -7.39 -16.07
N PHE A 767 -21.12 -6.90 -15.13
CA PHE A 767 -20.18 -7.73 -14.37
C PHE A 767 -20.49 -7.61 -12.88
N ASN A 768 -20.63 -8.74 -12.20
CA ASN A 768 -20.75 -8.82 -10.75
C ASN A 768 -19.44 -9.37 -10.20
N GLU A 769 -18.64 -8.51 -9.57
CA GLU A 769 -17.43 -8.93 -8.86
C GLU A 769 -17.82 -9.24 -7.41
N SER A 770 -18.21 -10.49 -7.14
CA SER A 770 -18.36 -10.98 -5.77
C SER A 770 -16.98 -11.07 -5.12
N ALA A 771 -16.78 -10.33 -4.03
CA ALA A 771 -15.54 -10.36 -3.24
C ALA A 771 -15.21 -11.81 -2.82
N SER A 772 -14.11 -12.34 -3.34
CA SER A 772 -13.51 -13.62 -2.96
C SER A 772 -12.47 -13.44 -1.87
#